data_AF-A0A2C6CI83-F1
#
_entry.id   AF-A0A2C6CI83-F1
#
_cell.length_a   1.000
_cell.length_b   1.000
_cell.length_c   1.000
_cell.angle_alpha   90.00
_cell.angle_beta   90.00
_cell.angle_gamma   90.00
#
_symmetry.space_group_name_H-M   'P 1'
#
loop_
_entity.id
_entity.type
_entity.pdbx_description
1 polymer ?
#
loop_
_entity_poly.entity_id
_entity_poly.type
_entity_poly.pdbx_seq_one_letter_code
_entity_poly.pdbx_strand_id
1 'polypeptide(L)'
;MTDNELLDLLSKIIPRIILKTKTQLPHEILSTCRAIILLLLPRWATIPPLPKLTFDTTSCSNCNTQKAAFIQRIANDSFTDQSWVFSVPTLDSIIGSHGSITLELGQPNNNGTGQSSTIDVTFQPFYFEMDQEVDYVWMGKSIDNKHSLMLAGNAGMMSGFVFGETQNWEILPVKSGYSIIRSKDESFNPPAGCGLDSLSATIDSIEYNANVIDLCEDNTECISTVDILVLVPQDVQQWYGDEFDPTPIGALAAGLHLLLGHYTFLFATFESGYENLRIRVSFRAVDYPYGPFSVIDEVYFTLPQFTANNNLRNQYRADMVVLSTTQTFGNEFTFGAANVGELQSDNAWEAPCFDCAYAISNINFMSTPRWTLAHEIAHLFSGRHSRDRDDFDVCGHGFMFSNEIGPNRTALATLTNNDQDNGESRALRFSNPDVDFEGFATGTVDDNNALVINNSACLIEDYYASPFLGVQIGNLSGQVLCGLSGNVNSKNLTAEVIQPAFGLPGTPPYTYEWRWNDNGIFNSGNPGVVIGTASSITINTAYDCPSFFVRLKITSSDGESATSTMTINSTLCSDCNGENSSESATGIEETYFKSVTETQLLKIYPNPAKGQLIVSGANPNDLIEIFNLQGQKILVYKIANQGKVTISINDLKTGTYLLRRVSEVTNDFVKFVKQ
;
A
#
# COMPACT_ATOMS: atom_id res chain seq x y z
N MET A 1 13.73 -38.50 38.50
CA MET A 1 12.48 -38.00 39.10
C MET A 1 11.53 -37.77 37.94
N THR A 2 10.39 -38.43 37.94
CA THR A 2 9.35 -38.21 36.92
C THR A 2 8.64 -36.88 37.18
N ASP A 3 8.02 -36.28 36.18
CA ASP A 3 7.35 -34.97 36.31
C ASP A 3 6.28 -34.97 37.42
N ASN A 4 5.63 -36.11 37.64
CA ASN A 4 4.65 -36.30 38.71
C ASN A 4 5.30 -36.35 40.12
N GLU A 5 6.51 -36.88 40.24
CA GLU A 5 7.26 -36.88 41.51
C GLU A 5 7.77 -35.47 41.85
N LEU A 6 8.10 -34.66 40.83
CA LEU A 6 8.52 -33.26 41.02
C LEU A 6 7.35 -32.38 41.47
N LEU A 7 6.17 -32.55 40.88
CA LEU A 7 4.94 -31.85 41.27
C LEU A 7 4.49 -32.20 42.71
N ASP A 8 4.58 -33.47 43.09
CA ASP A 8 4.28 -33.91 44.46
C ASP A 8 5.29 -33.34 45.47
N LEU A 9 6.57 -33.26 45.12
CA LEU A 9 7.60 -32.64 45.96
C LEU A 9 7.37 -31.12 46.11
N LEU A 10 7.07 -30.41 45.01
CA LEU A 10 6.84 -28.96 45.02
C LEU A 10 5.57 -28.58 45.79
N SER A 11 4.48 -29.35 45.64
CA SER A 11 3.23 -29.13 46.39
C SER A 11 3.41 -29.26 47.91
N LYS A 12 4.38 -30.05 48.37
CA LYS A 12 4.71 -30.25 49.78
C LYS A 12 5.67 -29.20 50.35
N ILE A 13 6.49 -28.58 49.49
CA ILE A 13 7.53 -27.61 49.89
C ILE A 13 6.99 -26.18 49.90
N ILE A 14 6.20 -25.78 48.90
CA ILE A 14 5.74 -24.40 48.71
C ILE A 14 4.93 -23.88 49.93
N PRO A 15 3.99 -24.64 50.52
CA PRO A 15 3.26 -24.16 51.71
C PRO A 15 4.15 -23.99 52.94
N ARG A 16 5.26 -24.75 53.05
CA ARG A 16 6.19 -24.68 54.18
C ARG A 16 7.15 -23.49 54.08
N ILE A 17 7.41 -22.99 52.88
CA ILE A 17 8.22 -21.77 52.66
C ILE A 17 7.38 -20.52 52.94
N ILE A 18 6.11 -20.50 52.52
CA ILE A 18 5.22 -19.34 52.68
C ILE A 18 4.83 -19.11 54.16
N LEU A 19 4.78 -20.15 54.99
CA LEU A 19 4.42 -20.03 56.41
C LEU A 19 5.56 -19.57 57.34
N LYS A 20 6.79 -19.35 56.83
CA LYS A 20 7.95 -18.99 57.67
C LYS A 20 8.62 -17.64 57.38
N THR A 21 8.07 -16.80 56.51
CA THR A 21 8.66 -15.49 56.21
C THR A 21 7.86 -14.35 56.83
N LYS A 22 8.06 -14.13 58.14
CA LYS A 22 7.81 -12.83 58.80
C LYS A 22 9.08 -12.21 59.42
N THR A 23 10.26 -12.77 59.16
CA THR A 23 11.54 -12.22 59.61
C THR A 23 12.64 -12.45 58.57
N GLN A 24 13.53 -11.45 58.44
CA GLN A 24 14.61 -11.33 57.45
C GLN A 24 15.45 -12.60 57.28
N LEU A 25 15.60 -13.06 56.04
CA LEU A 25 16.55 -14.11 55.66
C LEU A 25 17.88 -13.50 55.20
N PRO A 26 19.03 -14.09 55.57
CA PRO A 26 20.36 -13.60 55.19
C PRO A 26 20.70 -13.87 53.71
N HIS A 27 21.55 -13.00 53.17
CA HIS A 27 21.86 -12.79 51.76
C HIS A 27 22.36 -14.04 50.99
N GLU A 28 22.84 -15.08 51.69
CA GLU A 28 23.37 -16.32 51.09
C GLU A 28 22.26 -17.32 50.65
N ILE A 29 21.05 -17.22 51.21
CA ILE A 29 19.91 -18.06 50.78
C ILE A 29 19.29 -17.50 49.49
N LEU A 30 19.36 -16.18 49.27
CA LEU A 30 18.88 -15.54 48.05
C LEU A 30 19.69 -15.92 46.80
N SER A 31 21.01 -16.11 46.92
CA SER A 31 21.82 -16.54 45.76
C SER A 31 21.56 -18.01 45.39
N THR A 32 21.32 -18.86 46.39
CA THR A 32 21.03 -20.28 46.18
C THR A 32 19.61 -20.50 45.61
N CYS A 33 18.63 -19.70 46.06
CA CYS A 33 17.29 -19.69 45.45
C CYS A 33 17.29 -19.12 44.02
N ARG A 34 18.12 -18.12 43.70
CA ARG A 34 18.30 -17.64 42.31
C ARG A 34 18.85 -18.73 41.38
N ALA A 35 19.82 -19.52 41.84
CA ALA A 35 20.39 -20.61 41.06
C ALA A 35 19.38 -21.75 40.81
N ILE A 36 18.52 -22.05 41.79
CA ILE A 36 17.47 -23.08 41.66
C ILE A 36 16.30 -22.59 40.79
N ILE A 37 15.93 -21.30 40.86
CA ILE A 37 14.92 -20.70 39.98
C ILE A 37 15.41 -20.68 38.52
N LEU A 38 16.69 -20.40 38.27
CA LEU A 38 17.29 -20.48 36.92
C LEU A 38 17.39 -21.92 36.37
N LEU A 39 17.42 -22.94 37.22
CA LEU A 39 17.44 -24.36 36.82
C LEU A 39 16.05 -24.99 36.69
N LEU A 40 14.99 -24.32 37.18
CA LEU A 40 13.60 -24.77 37.14
C LEU A 40 12.69 -23.92 36.23
N LEU A 41 13.24 -22.90 35.55
CA LEU A 41 12.54 -22.30 34.42
C LEU A 41 12.27 -23.42 33.40
N PRO A 42 11.02 -23.62 32.95
CA PRO A 42 10.76 -24.56 31.88
C PRO A 42 11.68 -24.16 30.73
N ARG A 43 12.34 -25.15 30.11
CA ARG A 43 12.99 -24.94 28.81
C ARG A 43 12.02 -24.10 28.01
N TRP A 44 12.41 -22.86 27.74
CA TRP A 44 11.67 -22.02 26.80
C TRP A 44 11.50 -22.93 25.60
N ALA A 45 10.25 -23.22 25.24
CA ALA A 45 9.99 -23.73 23.91
C ALA A 45 10.74 -22.76 23.03
N THR A 46 11.82 -23.23 22.40
CA THR A 46 12.56 -22.45 21.42
C THR A 46 11.48 -22.04 20.44
N ILE A 47 11.05 -20.78 20.51
CA ILE A 47 10.14 -20.22 19.53
C ILE A 47 10.86 -20.55 18.23
N PRO A 48 10.28 -21.40 17.36
CA PRO A 48 10.94 -21.75 16.12
C PRO A 48 11.28 -20.42 15.43
N PRO A 49 12.49 -20.27 14.89
CA PRO A 49 12.86 -19.05 14.21
C PRO A 49 11.76 -18.74 13.19
N LEU A 50 11.35 -17.46 13.15
CA LEU A 50 10.32 -17.03 12.21
C LEU A 50 10.70 -17.50 10.80
N PRO A 51 9.75 -17.98 10.00
CA PRO A 51 10.04 -18.33 8.61
C PRO A 51 10.65 -17.11 7.91
N LYS A 52 11.75 -17.34 7.18
CA LYS A 52 12.52 -16.29 6.50
C LYS A 52 12.58 -16.58 5.02
N LEU A 53 12.35 -15.56 4.20
CA LEU A 53 12.72 -15.60 2.79
C LEU A 53 14.20 -15.23 2.67
N THR A 54 14.99 -16.16 2.13
CA THR A 54 16.43 -15.97 1.90
C THR A 54 16.73 -16.06 0.41
N PHE A 55 17.58 -15.16 -0.08
CA PHE A 55 18.02 -15.14 -1.47
C PHE A 55 19.38 -15.83 -1.57
N ASP A 56 19.39 -17.16 -1.72
CA ASP A 56 20.63 -17.90 -1.92
C ASP A 56 21.04 -17.88 -3.41
N THR A 57 22.35 -17.91 -3.66
CA THR A 57 22.97 -18.06 -4.98
C THR A 57 22.74 -19.45 -5.57
N THR A 58 21.48 -19.78 -5.87
CA THR A 58 21.21 -21.03 -6.58
C THR A 58 21.50 -20.83 -8.06
N SER A 59 22.50 -21.56 -8.59
CA SER A 59 22.54 -21.77 -10.04
C SER A 59 21.25 -22.49 -10.42
N CYS A 60 20.49 -21.96 -11.38
CA CYS A 60 19.30 -22.67 -11.87
C CYS A 60 19.72 -23.98 -12.55
N SER A 61 19.77 -25.06 -11.76
CA SER A 61 20.36 -26.35 -12.13
C SER A 61 19.63 -27.03 -13.29
N ASN A 62 18.41 -26.58 -13.60
CA ASN A 62 17.53 -27.08 -14.66
C ASN A 62 16.97 -25.96 -15.56
N CYS A 63 17.66 -24.83 -15.72
CA CYS A 63 17.27 -23.83 -16.72
C CYS A 63 17.76 -24.28 -18.10
N ASN A 64 16.88 -24.23 -19.10
CA ASN A 64 17.29 -24.43 -20.50
C ASN A 64 18.13 -23.21 -20.97
N THR A 65 18.73 -23.32 -22.16
CA THR A 65 19.59 -22.25 -22.72
C THR A 65 18.87 -20.90 -22.82
N GLN A 66 17.57 -20.89 -23.08
CA GLN A 66 16.77 -19.67 -23.21
C GLN A 66 16.53 -18.99 -21.85
N LYS A 67 16.20 -19.76 -20.80
CA LYS A 67 16.10 -19.27 -19.42
C LYS A 67 17.42 -18.70 -18.91
N ALA A 68 18.52 -19.39 -19.24
CA ALA A 68 19.86 -18.88 -18.93
C ALA A 68 20.12 -17.54 -19.65
N ALA A 69 19.67 -17.38 -20.89
CA ALA A 69 19.78 -16.12 -21.63
C ALA A 69 18.91 -14.99 -21.03
N PHE A 70 17.69 -15.28 -20.58
CA PHE A 70 16.84 -14.33 -19.86
C PHE A 70 17.52 -13.85 -18.57
N ILE A 71 17.96 -14.79 -17.71
CA ILE A 71 18.70 -14.49 -16.47
C ILE A 71 19.94 -13.65 -16.77
N GLN A 72 20.74 -14.04 -17.75
CA GLN A 72 21.95 -13.29 -18.13
C GLN A 72 21.62 -11.90 -18.65
N ARG A 73 20.55 -11.73 -19.41
CA ARG A 73 20.14 -10.41 -19.90
C ARG A 73 19.72 -9.50 -18.75
N ILE A 74 18.90 -9.99 -17.82
CA ILE A 74 18.52 -9.21 -16.62
C ILE A 74 19.76 -8.86 -15.80
N ALA A 75 20.69 -9.79 -15.60
CA ALA A 75 21.92 -9.55 -14.85
C ALA A 75 22.89 -8.58 -15.54
N ASN A 76 22.85 -8.49 -16.87
CA ASN A 76 23.69 -7.59 -17.68
C ASN A 76 22.98 -6.30 -18.08
N ASP A 77 21.75 -6.10 -17.60
CA ASP A 77 20.97 -4.90 -17.90
C ASP A 77 21.67 -3.68 -17.32
N SER A 78 21.71 -2.57 -18.05
CA SER A 78 22.53 -1.41 -17.66
C SER A 78 22.09 -0.78 -16.33
N PHE A 79 20.84 -1.01 -15.93
CA PHE A 79 20.28 -0.52 -14.68
C PHE A 79 20.22 -1.60 -13.58
N THR A 80 20.86 -2.75 -13.76
CA THR A 80 20.96 -3.80 -12.72
C THR A 80 22.31 -3.74 -12.03
N ASP A 81 22.32 -3.45 -10.73
CA ASP A 81 23.54 -3.42 -9.92
C ASP A 81 23.98 -4.82 -9.49
N GLN A 82 23.04 -5.57 -8.92
CA GLN A 82 23.25 -6.92 -8.40
C GLN A 82 22.02 -7.76 -8.71
N SER A 83 22.22 -9.06 -8.91
CA SER A 83 21.12 -10.00 -9.11
C SER A 83 21.44 -11.41 -8.66
N TRP A 84 20.41 -12.13 -8.21
CA TRP A 84 20.49 -13.52 -7.79
C TRP A 84 19.27 -14.30 -8.21
N VAL A 85 19.47 -15.57 -8.58
CA VAL A 85 18.39 -16.51 -8.82
C VAL A 85 18.15 -17.31 -7.54
N PHE A 86 16.90 -17.37 -7.10
CA PHE A 86 16.51 -18.09 -5.89
C PHE A 86 15.34 -19.04 -6.16
N SER A 87 15.23 -20.08 -5.34
CA SER A 87 14.08 -20.98 -5.35
C SER A 87 12.88 -20.31 -4.68
N VAL A 88 11.73 -20.32 -5.35
CA VAL A 88 10.48 -19.77 -4.81
C VAL A 88 9.96 -20.71 -3.72
N PRO A 89 9.89 -20.26 -2.45
CA PRO A 89 9.29 -21.05 -1.38
C PRO A 89 7.76 -21.06 -1.50
N THR A 90 7.09 -22.01 -0.84
CA THR A 90 5.63 -21.93 -0.71
C THR A 90 5.26 -20.79 0.24
N LEU A 91 4.11 -20.16 0.05
CA LEU A 91 3.68 -19.04 0.88
C LEU A 91 3.55 -19.45 2.35
N ASP A 92 3.00 -20.63 2.62
CA ASP A 92 2.89 -21.26 3.95
C ASP A 92 4.27 -21.41 4.64
N SER A 93 5.36 -21.48 3.87
CA SER A 93 6.72 -21.63 4.41
C SER A 93 7.45 -20.30 4.68
N ILE A 94 6.87 -19.16 4.31
CA ILE A 94 7.45 -17.83 4.55
C ILE A 94 6.54 -16.89 5.35
N ILE A 95 5.24 -17.17 5.42
CA ILE A 95 4.31 -16.44 6.28
C ILE A 95 4.48 -16.91 7.73
N GLY A 96 4.82 -15.96 8.61
CA GLY A 96 4.85 -16.11 10.05
C GLY A 96 3.49 -15.84 10.71
N SER A 97 3.52 -15.63 12.02
CA SER A 97 2.35 -15.23 12.79
C SER A 97 1.73 -13.93 12.25
N HIS A 98 0.40 -13.83 12.29
CA HIS A 98 -0.34 -12.63 11.88
C HIS A 98 -0.14 -12.23 10.41
N GLY A 99 0.23 -13.20 9.56
CA GLY A 99 0.44 -12.97 8.12
C GLY A 99 1.74 -12.24 7.79
N SER A 100 2.63 -12.07 8.77
CA SER A 100 3.89 -11.34 8.60
C SER A 100 4.91 -12.09 7.76
N ILE A 101 5.76 -11.38 7.03
CA ILE A 101 6.88 -11.96 6.26
C ILE A 101 8.18 -11.33 6.75
N THR A 102 9.20 -12.14 7.01
CA THR A 102 10.54 -11.64 7.36
C THR A 102 11.53 -11.90 6.22
N LEU A 103 12.19 -10.83 5.78
CA LEU A 103 13.24 -10.88 4.75
C LEU A 103 14.61 -10.63 5.37
N GLU A 104 15.62 -11.35 4.88
CA GLU A 104 17.02 -11.03 5.14
C GLU A 104 17.55 -10.11 4.01
N LEU A 105 17.71 -8.82 4.30
CA LEU A 105 18.17 -7.81 3.35
C LEU A 105 19.67 -7.50 3.55
N GLY A 106 20.44 -7.49 2.47
CA GLY A 106 21.83 -7.05 2.50
C GLY A 106 21.94 -5.54 2.69
N GLN A 107 22.80 -5.07 3.60
CA GLN A 107 23.06 -3.65 3.74
C GLN A 107 24.06 -3.14 2.68
N PRO A 108 23.86 -1.92 2.15
CA PRO A 108 24.89 -1.23 1.39
C PRO A 108 26.18 -1.12 2.23
N ASN A 109 27.31 -1.48 1.64
CA ASN A 109 28.57 -1.59 2.34
C ASN A 109 29.20 -0.20 2.55
N ASN A 110 28.67 0.59 3.48
CA ASN A 110 29.06 1.99 3.69
C ASN A 110 30.50 2.18 4.22
N ASN A 111 31.18 1.10 4.62
CA ASN A 111 32.48 1.18 5.31
C ASN A 111 33.67 0.57 4.53
N GLY A 112 33.47 0.04 3.32
CA GLY A 112 34.58 -0.49 2.50
C GLY A 112 35.35 -1.67 3.13
N THR A 113 34.83 -2.30 4.19
CA THR A 113 35.49 -3.36 4.95
C THR A 113 35.25 -4.77 4.41
N GLY A 114 34.48 -4.91 3.32
CA GLY A 114 34.28 -6.20 2.64
C GLY A 114 33.42 -7.22 3.40
N GLN A 115 32.82 -6.87 4.55
CA GLN A 115 31.80 -7.69 5.20
C GLN A 115 30.41 -7.16 4.82
N SER A 116 29.63 -7.98 4.11
CA SER A 116 28.19 -7.74 3.93
C SER A 116 27.49 -8.06 5.25
N SER A 117 26.92 -7.05 5.89
CA SER A 117 26.00 -7.24 7.01
C SER A 117 24.58 -7.37 6.46
N THR A 118 23.84 -8.38 6.89
CA THR A 118 22.40 -8.51 6.60
C THR A 118 21.57 -7.98 7.77
N ILE A 119 20.39 -7.47 7.47
CA ILE A 119 19.36 -7.11 8.46
C ILE A 119 18.11 -7.93 8.20
N ASP A 120 17.48 -8.42 9.27
CA ASP A 120 16.15 -9.01 9.19
C ASP A 120 15.12 -7.87 9.23
N VAL A 121 14.27 -7.79 8.22
CA VAL A 121 13.15 -6.84 8.17
C VAL A 121 11.85 -7.64 8.16
N THR A 122 11.02 -7.44 9.19
CA THR A 122 9.69 -8.04 9.30
C THR A 122 8.64 -7.07 8.78
N PHE A 123 7.84 -7.54 7.84
CA PHE A 123 6.76 -6.81 7.19
C PHE A 123 5.41 -7.31 7.70
N GLN A 124 4.52 -6.38 8.04
CA GLN A 124 3.13 -6.63 8.41
C GLN A 124 2.21 -6.39 7.21
N PRO A 125 1.25 -7.29 6.94
CA PRO A 125 0.36 -7.15 5.81
C PRO A 125 -0.70 -6.08 6.05
N PHE A 126 -0.91 -5.23 5.05
CA PHE A 126 -2.10 -4.37 4.96
C PHE A 126 -3.05 -4.81 3.85
N TYR A 127 -2.57 -5.63 2.90
CA TYR A 127 -3.38 -6.29 1.89
C TYR A 127 -2.96 -7.73 1.70
N PHE A 128 -3.93 -8.64 1.67
CA PHE A 128 -3.68 -10.04 1.36
C PHE A 128 -4.90 -10.66 0.69
N GLU A 129 -4.72 -11.09 -0.55
CA GLU A 129 -5.70 -11.84 -1.33
C GLU A 129 -5.08 -13.16 -1.77
N MET A 130 -5.84 -14.26 -1.65
CA MET A 130 -5.38 -15.60 -1.99
C MET A 130 -6.54 -16.45 -2.46
N ASP A 131 -6.54 -16.84 -3.73
CA ASP A 131 -7.51 -17.79 -4.26
C ASP A 131 -7.06 -19.24 -4.01
N GLN A 132 -5.77 -19.51 -4.22
CA GLN A 132 -5.10 -20.78 -3.94
C GLN A 132 -3.72 -20.51 -3.34
N GLU A 133 -3.06 -21.50 -2.74
CA GLU A 133 -1.72 -21.36 -2.14
C GLU A 133 -0.68 -20.80 -3.13
N VAL A 134 -0.87 -21.05 -4.43
CA VAL A 134 0.00 -20.59 -5.50
C VAL A 134 -0.49 -19.36 -6.23
N ASP A 135 -1.68 -18.83 -5.91
CA ASP A 135 -2.31 -17.68 -6.57
C ASP A 135 -2.71 -16.63 -5.52
N TYR A 136 -1.84 -15.64 -5.34
CA TYR A 136 -1.94 -14.68 -4.26
C TYR A 136 -1.34 -13.33 -4.60
N VAL A 137 -1.82 -12.30 -3.92
CA VAL A 137 -1.20 -10.98 -3.83
C VAL A 137 -1.09 -10.60 -2.36
N TRP A 138 0.12 -10.28 -1.93
CA TRP A 138 0.45 -9.89 -0.56
C TRP A 138 1.17 -8.56 -0.58
N MET A 139 0.74 -7.61 0.24
CA MET A 139 1.38 -6.29 0.40
C MET A 139 1.54 -5.98 1.88
N GLY A 140 2.72 -5.47 2.24
CA GLY A 140 3.02 -5.11 3.61
C GLY A 140 4.10 -4.06 3.77
N LYS A 141 4.20 -3.56 5.00
CA LYS A 141 5.19 -2.57 5.44
C LYS A 141 6.02 -3.11 6.57
N SER A 142 7.28 -2.70 6.65
CA SER A 142 8.08 -2.93 7.84
C SER A 142 7.49 -2.21 9.05
N ILE A 143 7.78 -2.73 10.25
CA ILE A 143 7.27 -2.17 11.52
C ILE A 143 7.69 -0.69 11.71
N ASP A 144 8.85 -0.31 11.18
CA ASP A 144 9.35 1.08 11.20
C ASP A 144 8.82 1.95 10.05
N ASN A 145 7.96 1.41 9.16
CA ASN A 145 7.43 2.04 7.96
C ASN A 145 8.49 2.53 6.94
N LYS A 146 9.74 2.06 7.06
CA LYS A 146 10.84 2.44 6.15
C LYS A 146 10.95 1.56 4.91
N HIS A 147 10.29 0.40 4.93
CA HIS A 147 10.31 -0.55 3.84
C HIS A 147 8.91 -1.02 3.49
N SER A 148 8.72 -1.29 2.21
CA SER A 148 7.51 -1.83 1.61
C SER A 148 7.86 -3.11 0.88
N LEU A 149 7.00 -4.12 1.00
CA LEU A 149 7.12 -5.40 0.31
C LEU A 149 5.81 -5.70 -0.40
N MET A 150 5.91 -6.06 -1.67
CA MET A 150 4.82 -6.67 -2.41
C MET A 150 5.30 -8.00 -2.99
N LEU A 151 4.50 -9.05 -2.85
CA LEU A 151 4.69 -10.35 -3.47
C LEU A 151 3.41 -10.76 -4.19
N ALA A 152 3.54 -11.17 -5.44
CA ALA A 152 2.48 -11.81 -6.21
C ALA A 152 2.95 -13.20 -6.64
N GLY A 153 2.12 -14.21 -6.40
CA GLY A 153 2.38 -15.59 -6.81
C GLY A 153 1.34 -16.05 -7.81
N ASN A 154 1.77 -16.79 -8.83
CA ASN A 154 0.85 -17.54 -9.70
C ASN A 154 1.53 -18.82 -10.22
N ALA A 155 0.86 -19.96 -10.15
CA ALA A 155 1.35 -21.26 -10.65
C ALA A 155 2.78 -21.65 -10.15
N GLY A 156 3.10 -21.28 -8.91
CA GLY A 156 4.41 -21.54 -8.29
C GLY A 156 5.54 -20.61 -8.76
N MET A 157 5.21 -19.55 -9.50
CA MET A 157 6.11 -18.42 -9.78
C MET A 157 5.88 -17.30 -8.77
N MET A 158 6.87 -16.43 -8.61
CA MET A 158 6.80 -15.27 -7.73
C MET A 158 7.36 -14.02 -8.44
N SER A 159 6.64 -12.92 -8.33
CA SER A 159 7.03 -11.57 -8.73
C SER A 159 6.83 -10.64 -7.54
N GLY A 160 7.51 -9.51 -7.51
CA GLY A 160 7.44 -8.65 -6.33
C GLY A 160 8.44 -7.50 -6.36
N PHE A 161 8.42 -6.71 -5.29
CA PHE A 161 9.46 -5.74 -5.02
C PHE A 161 9.71 -5.59 -3.52
N VAL A 162 10.92 -5.16 -3.19
CA VAL A 162 11.26 -4.57 -1.89
C VAL A 162 11.66 -3.12 -2.17
N PHE A 163 10.98 -2.19 -1.52
CA PHE A 163 11.25 -0.76 -1.64
C PHE A 163 11.59 -0.19 -0.27
N GLY A 164 12.59 0.66 -0.17
CA GLY A 164 12.93 1.40 1.04
C GLY A 164 13.83 2.60 0.73
N GLU A 165 14.32 3.28 1.77
CA GLU A 165 15.08 4.55 1.64
C GLU A 165 16.29 4.47 0.70
N THR A 166 16.98 3.33 0.65
CA THR A 166 18.22 3.14 -0.13
C THR A 166 18.25 1.80 -0.88
N GLN A 167 17.14 1.07 -0.88
CA GLN A 167 17.08 -0.30 -1.39
C GLN A 167 15.87 -0.46 -2.32
N ASN A 168 16.17 -0.82 -3.58
CA ASN A 168 15.18 -0.99 -4.63
C ASN A 168 15.40 -2.33 -5.29
N TRP A 169 14.64 -3.34 -4.84
CA TRP A 169 14.71 -4.68 -5.37
C TRP A 169 13.46 -5.00 -6.18
N GLU A 170 13.66 -5.60 -7.34
CA GLU A 170 12.60 -6.15 -8.18
C GLU A 170 12.78 -7.66 -8.28
N ILE A 171 11.69 -8.41 -8.06
CA ILE A 171 11.61 -9.86 -8.22
C ILE A 171 10.87 -10.13 -9.53
N LEU A 172 11.55 -10.83 -10.44
CA LEU A 172 11.04 -11.23 -11.74
C LEU A 172 10.86 -12.76 -11.77
N PRO A 173 9.72 -13.25 -12.26
CA PRO A 173 9.52 -14.68 -12.42
C PRO A 173 10.42 -15.23 -13.53
N VAL A 174 10.99 -16.41 -13.31
CA VAL A 174 11.79 -17.13 -14.32
C VAL A 174 11.10 -18.43 -14.74
N LYS A 175 10.56 -19.19 -13.79
CA LYS A 175 9.71 -20.36 -14.04
C LYS A 175 9.09 -20.82 -12.73
N SER A 176 8.16 -21.77 -12.79
CA SER A 176 7.66 -22.43 -11.59
C SER A 176 8.83 -22.91 -10.70
N GLY A 177 8.83 -22.45 -9.45
CA GLY A 177 9.85 -22.72 -8.44
C GLY A 177 11.10 -21.84 -8.48
N TYR A 178 11.26 -20.91 -9.43
CA TYR A 178 12.44 -20.04 -9.52
C TYR A 178 12.10 -18.61 -9.97
N SER A 179 12.70 -17.64 -9.28
CA SER A 179 12.65 -16.22 -9.64
C SER A 179 14.05 -15.62 -9.58
N ILE A 180 14.23 -14.49 -10.25
CA ILE A 180 15.43 -13.66 -10.14
C ILE A 180 15.07 -12.39 -9.37
N ILE A 181 15.87 -12.05 -8.38
CA ILE A 181 15.81 -10.75 -7.71
C ILE A 181 16.96 -9.89 -8.24
N ARG A 182 16.70 -8.61 -8.49
CA ARG A 182 17.72 -7.63 -8.89
C ARG A 182 17.59 -6.34 -8.12
N SER A 183 18.70 -5.70 -7.79
CA SER A 183 18.70 -4.30 -7.37
C SER A 183 18.80 -3.40 -8.59
N LYS A 184 18.03 -2.31 -8.58
CA LYS A 184 18.09 -1.31 -9.65
C LYS A 184 18.99 -0.14 -9.26
N ASP A 185 19.90 0.23 -10.16
CA ASP A 185 20.75 1.41 -10.03
C ASP A 185 19.90 2.67 -10.21
N GLU A 186 19.74 3.45 -9.15
CA GLU A 186 18.95 4.69 -9.17
C GLU A 186 19.59 5.78 -10.04
N SER A 187 20.91 5.72 -10.28
CA SER A 187 21.63 6.69 -11.11
C SER A 187 21.23 6.60 -12.60
N PHE A 188 20.71 5.44 -13.03
CA PHE A 188 20.20 5.21 -14.38
C PHE A 188 18.76 5.67 -14.59
N ASN A 189 18.16 6.40 -13.65
CA ASN A 189 16.89 7.08 -13.91
C ASN A 189 17.17 8.42 -14.60
N PRO A 190 17.28 8.54 -15.95
CA PRO A 190 17.57 9.84 -16.55
C PRO A 190 16.56 10.89 -16.10
N PRO A 191 16.92 12.19 -16.10
CA PRO A 191 16.00 13.23 -15.68
C PRO A 191 14.90 13.36 -16.73
N ALA A 192 13.90 12.49 -16.63
CA ALA A 192 12.68 12.65 -17.38
C ALA A 192 11.84 13.59 -16.55
N GLY A 193 11.82 14.85 -16.96
CA GLY A 193 10.68 15.70 -16.64
C GLY A 193 9.43 15.02 -17.17
N CYS A 194 8.38 14.98 -16.38
CA CYS A 194 7.06 14.71 -16.92
C CYS A 194 6.73 15.84 -17.92
N GLY A 195 6.13 15.49 -19.06
CA GLY A 195 5.59 16.49 -19.99
C GLY A 195 4.63 17.42 -19.26
N LEU A 196 4.42 18.63 -19.77
CA LEU A 196 3.32 19.45 -19.26
C LEU A 196 2.01 18.74 -19.60
N ASP A 197 1.02 18.78 -18.71
CA ASP A 197 -0.36 18.34 -18.97
C ASP A 197 -1.06 19.20 -20.05
N SER A 198 -0.33 20.09 -20.74
CA SER A 198 -0.86 20.97 -21.78
C SER A 198 -0.47 20.51 -23.18
N LEU A 199 -1.48 20.15 -23.96
CA LEU A 199 -1.34 20.04 -25.41
C LEU A 199 -2.41 20.84 -26.15
N SER A 200 -1.94 21.95 -26.72
CA SER A 200 -2.28 22.49 -28.05
C SER A 200 -3.66 22.13 -28.62
N ALA A 201 -4.60 23.06 -28.44
CA ALA A 201 -5.85 23.24 -29.16
C ALA A 201 -5.87 22.67 -30.60
N THR A 202 -6.51 21.51 -30.80
CA THR A 202 -7.27 21.17 -32.04
C THR A 202 -7.96 19.82 -31.92
N ILE A 203 -9.12 19.75 -31.26
CA ILE A 203 -10.12 18.70 -31.51
C ILE A 203 -11.51 19.35 -31.45
N ASP A 204 -12.23 19.35 -32.57
CA ASP A 204 -13.57 19.92 -32.71
C ASP A 204 -14.66 18.99 -32.14
N SER A 205 -15.44 19.55 -31.21
CA SER A 205 -16.85 19.28 -30.86
C SER A 205 -17.36 17.82 -30.81
N ILE A 206 -17.55 17.30 -29.60
CA ILE A 206 -18.61 16.32 -29.27
C ILE A 206 -19.41 16.89 -28.10
N GLU A 207 -20.69 17.21 -28.31
CA GLU A 207 -21.61 17.65 -27.25
C GLU A 207 -21.91 16.49 -26.28
N TYR A 208 -21.65 16.68 -24.99
CA TYR A 208 -22.15 15.79 -23.96
C TYR A 208 -22.64 16.53 -22.71
N ASN A 209 -23.77 16.06 -22.19
CA ASN A 209 -24.38 16.50 -20.95
C ASN A 209 -23.88 15.61 -19.79
N ALA A 210 -22.89 16.06 -19.03
CA ALA A 210 -22.57 15.45 -17.74
C ALA A 210 -22.97 16.40 -16.61
N ASN A 211 -23.73 15.89 -15.65
CA ASN A 211 -23.83 16.52 -14.34
C ASN A 211 -22.40 16.57 -13.77
N VAL A 212 -21.87 17.77 -13.51
CA VAL A 212 -20.50 17.95 -12.99
C VAL A 212 -20.43 17.30 -11.60
N ILE A 213 -19.71 16.20 -11.49
CA ILE A 213 -19.42 15.56 -10.20
C ILE A 213 -18.18 16.26 -9.66
N ASP A 214 -18.28 16.81 -8.46
CA ASP A 214 -17.15 17.43 -7.79
C ASP A 214 -16.23 16.33 -7.22
N LEU A 215 -15.13 16.07 -7.92
CA LEU A 215 -14.14 15.07 -7.49
C LEU A 215 -13.36 15.49 -6.23
N CYS A 216 -13.55 16.71 -5.74
CA CYS A 216 -12.95 17.23 -4.52
C CYS A 216 -13.85 17.12 -3.28
N GLU A 217 -15.08 16.64 -3.44
CA GLU A 217 -15.98 16.36 -2.33
C GLU A 217 -15.82 14.90 -1.88
N ASP A 218 -15.56 14.67 -0.58
CA ASP A 218 -15.26 13.34 -0.06
C ASP A 218 -16.43 12.36 -0.24
N ASN A 219 -16.21 11.32 -1.05
CA ASN A 219 -17.16 10.22 -1.21
C ASN A 219 -16.67 8.99 -0.42
N THR A 220 -16.94 9.00 0.87
CA THR A 220 -16.59 7.91 1.80
C THR A 220 -17.34 6.59 1.52
N GLU A 221 -18.36 6.60 0.66
CA GLU A 221 -19.14 5.41 0.26
C GLU A 221 -18.64 4.77 -1.04
N CYS A 222 -17.65 5.38 -1.73
CA CYS A 222 -17.15 4.83 -2.97
C CYS A 222 -16.38 3.52 -2.72
N ILE A 223 -16.93 2.41 -3.23
CA ILE A 223 -16.33 1.08 -3.27
C ILE A 223 -16.38 0.63 -4.72
N SER A 224 -15.23 0.42 -5.35
CA SER A 224 -15.19 0.19 -6.79
C SER A 224 -14.24 -0.92 -7.22
N THR A 225 -14.57 -1.56 -8.34
CA THR A 225 -13.69 -2.50 -9.04
C THR A 225 -13.53 -2.07 -10.48
N VAL A 226 -12.30 -1.74 -10.88
CA VAL A 226 -11.98 -1.29 -12.25
C VAL A 226 -11.35 -2.42 -13.06
N ASP A 227 -11.90 -2.70 -14.24
CA ASP A 227 -11.39 -3.68 -15.19
C ASP A 227 -10.39 -3.05 -16.17
N ILE A 228 -9.14 -3.53 -16.13
CA ILE A 228 -8.05 -3.03 -16.98
C ILE A 228 -7.67 -4.10 -18.01
N LEU A 229 -7.78 -3.74 -19.29
CA LEU A 229 -7.25 -4.54 -20.40
C LEU A 229 -5.82 -4.11 -20.72
N VAL A 230 -4.88 -5.04 -20.59
CA VAL A 230 -3.47 -4.85 -20.88
C VAL A 230 -3.15 -5.45 -22.24
N LEU A 231 -2.71 -4.61 -23.17
CA LEU A 231 -2.23 -5.03 -24.47
C LEU A 231 -0.73 -5.30 -24.42
N VAL A 232 -0.33 -6.46 -24.92
CA VAL A 232 1.05 -6.96 -24.91
C VAL A 232 1.57 -7.08 -26.36
N PRO A 233 2.22 -6.04 -26.88
CA PRO A 233 2.73 -5.97 -28.24
C PRO A 233 3.98 -6.84 -28.44
N GLN A 234 4.33 -7.11 -29.70
CA GLN A 234 5.38 -8.07 -30.08
C GLN A 234 6.76 -7.75 -29.48
N ASP A 235 7.11 -6.48 -29.30
CA ASP A 235 8.37 -6.07 -28.67
C ASP A 235 8.45 -6.51 -27.19
N VAL A 236 7.34 -6.43 -26.44
CA VAL A 236 7.26 -6.97 -25.07
C VAL A 236 7.36 -8.48 -25.09
N GLN A 237 6.68 -9.15 -26.02
CA GLN A 237 6.77 -10.60 -26.17
C GLN A 237 8.22 -11.04 -26.43
N GLN A 238 8.92 -10.33 -27.32
CA GLN A 238 10.33 -10.56 -27.63
C GLN A 238 11.25 -10.25 -26.44
N TRP A 239 10.91 -9.23 -25.64
CA TRP A 239 11.64 -8.94 -24.41
C TRP A 239 11.57 -10.11 -23.45
N TYR A 240 10.40 -10.69 -23.19
CA TYR A 240 10.32 -11.89 -22.34
C TYR A 240 10.89 -13.15 -23.02
N GLY A 241 10.91 -13.23 -24.36
CA GLY A 241 11.42 -14.39 -25.09
C GLY A 241 10.53 -15.62 -24.87
N ASP A 242 11.09 -16.80 -24.64
CA ASP A 242 10.30 -18.00 -24.32
C ASP A 242 9.63 -17.97 -22.93
N GLU A 243 9.97 -17.00 -22.08
CA GLU A 243 9.16 -16.70 -20.88
C GLU A 243 7.83 -16.05 -21.25
N PHE A 244 7.70 -15.56 -22.48
CA PHE A 244 6.42 -15.32 -23.13
C PHE A 244 6.00 -16.60 -23.88
N ASP A 245 5.67 -17.67 -23.15
CA ASP A 245 5.05 -18.83 -23.83
C ASP A 245 3.62 -18.45 -24.23
N PRO A 246 3.23 -18.51 -25.52
CA PRO A 246 1.85 -18.31 -25.93
C PRO A 246 0.91 -19.43 -25.44
N THR A 247 1.41 -20.49 -24.79
CA THR A 247 0.57 -21.40 -24.00
C THR A 247 0.07 -20.71 -22.71
N PRO A 248 -1.01 -21.22 -22.07
CA PRO A 248 -1.53 -20.64 -20.85
C PRO A 248 -0.55 -20.54 -19.67
N ILE A 249 0.67 -21.11 -19.76
CA ILE A 249 1.63 -21.18 -18.65
C ILE A 249 2.78 -20.16 -18.74
N GLY A 250 3.31 -19.80 -19.92
CA GLY A 250 4.32 -18.73 -20.01
C GLY A 250 3.70 -17.35 -20.21
N ALA A 251 2.45 -17.26 -20.66
CA ALA A 251 1.63 -16.07 -20.46
C ALA A 251 1.53 -15.69 -18.96
N LEU A 252 1.79 -16.63 -18.03
CA LEU A 252 1.78 -16.37 -16.59
C LEU A 252 3.06 -15.74 -16.07
N ALA A 253 4.26 -16.01 -16.63
CA ALA A 253 5.49 -15.38 -16.13
C ALA A 253 5.52 -13.89 -16.51
N ALA A 254 5.37 -13.60 -17.80
CA ALA A 254 5.21 -12.23 -18.28
C ALA A 254 3.98 -11.57 -17.68
N GLY A 255 2.85 -12.29 -17.61
CA GLY A 255 1.63 -11.82 -16.97
C GLY A 255 1.83 -11.44 -15.51
N LEU A 256 2.59 -12.22 -14.73
CA LEU A 256 2.84 -11.95 -13.30
C LEU A 256 3.79 -10.77 -13.08
N HIS A 257 4.78 -10.53 -13.96
CA HIS A 257 5.58 -9.30 -13.92
C HIS A 257 4.76 -8.07 -14.33
N LEU A 258 3.95 -8.17 -15.38
CA LEU A 258 3.06 -7.07 -15.76
C LEU A 258 1.98 -6.81 -14.70
N LEU A 259 1.47 -7.87 -14.04
CA LEU A 259 0.54 -7.78 -12.92
C LEU A 259 1.16 -6.97 -11.78
N LEU A 260 2.42 -7.26 -11.42
CA LEU A 260 3.16 -6.48 -10.42
C LEU A 260 3.10 -4.98 -10.73
N GLY A 261 3.37 -4.59 -11.98
CA GLY A 261 3.29 -3.20 -12.42
C GLY A 261 1.91 -2.58 -12.16
N HIS A 262 0.83 -3.25 -12.52
CA HIS A 262 -0.53 -2.72 -12.32
C HIS A 262 -0.89 -2.62 -10.84
N TYR A 263 -0.47 -3.58 -10.03
CA TYR A 263 -0.70 -3.55 -8.60
C TYR A 263 0.17 -2.51 -7.86
N THR A 264 1.19 -1.91 -8.50
CA THR A 264 1.85 -0.73 -7.91
C THR A 264 0.90 0.46 -7.78
N PHE A 265 -0.07 0.61 -8.70
CA PHE A 265 -1.13 1.61 -8.57
C PHE A 265 -2.00 1.34 -7.33
N LEU A 266 -2.46 0.09 -7.17
CA LEU A 266 -3.27 -0.32 -6.02
C LEU A 266 -2.50 -0.19 -4.69
N PHE A 267 -1.22 -0.55 -4.70
CA PHE A 267 -0.32 -0.34 -3.57
C PHE A 267 -0.27 1.14 -3.19
N ALA A 268 -0.07 2.03 -4.17
CA ALA A 268 -0.02 3.47 -3.95
C ALA A 268 -1.33 4.05 -3.42
N THR A 269 -2.50 3.55 -3.84
CA THR A 269 -3.79 3.99 -3.28
C THR A 269 -3.96 3.59 -1.81
N PHE A 270 -3.55 2.35 -1.47
CA PHE A 270 -3.61 1.86 -0.09
C PHE A 270 -2.65 2.61 0.83
N GLU A 271 -1.43 2.87 0.35
CA GLU A 271 -0.44 3.71 1.02
C GLU A 271 -0.92 5.13 1.28
N SER A 272 -1.84 5.62 0.44
CA SER A 272 -2.47 6.93 0.55
C SER A 272 -3.78 6.92 1.33
N GLY A 273 -4.11 5.84 2.03
CA GLY A 273 -5.26 5.77 2.94
C GLY A 273 -6.61 5.47 2.27
N TYR A 274 -6.62 5.09 0.98
CA TYR A 274 -7.84 4.71 0.27
C TYR A 274 -7.80 3.24 -0.14
N GLU A 275 -8.54 2.42 0.61
CA GLU A 275 -8.55 0.96 0.47
C GLU A 275 -9.78 0.39 -0.25
N ASN A 276 -10.69 1.25 -0.71
CA ASN A 276 -11.98 0.85 -1.29
C ASN A 276 -11.93 0.61 -2.81
N LEU A 277 -10.75 0.70 -3.42
CA LEU A 277 -10.53 0.42 -4.84
C LEU A 277 -9.99 -0.99 -5.02
N ARG A 278 -10.47 -1.69 -6.05
CA ARG A 278 -9.87 -2.93 -6.56
C ARG A 278 -9.64 -2.80 -8.06
N ILE A 279 -8.66 -3.54 -8.57
CA ILE A 279 -8.43 -3.65 -10.00
C ILE A 279 -8.48 -5.12 -10.41
N ARG A 280 -8.99 -5.39 -11.61
CA ARG A 280 -8.86 -6.69 -12.27
C ARG A 280 -8.18 -6.50 -13.60
N VAL A 281 -7.21 -7.35 -13.89
CA VAL A 281 -6.31 -7.15 -15.03
C VAL A 281 -6.45 -8.32 -16.00
N SER A 282 -6.69 -8.02 -17.27
CA SER A 282 -6.75 -8.99 -18.36
C SER A 282 -5.65 -8.72 -19.38
N PHE A 283 -4.82 -9.70 -19.70
CA PHE A 283 -3.70 -9.54 -20.65
C PHE A 283 -4.05 -10.09 -22.03
N ARG A 284 -3.74 -9.34 -23.10
CA ARG A 284 -3.91 -9.80 -24.48
C ARG A 284 -2.69 -9.51 -25.33
N ALA A 285 -2.10 -10.57 -25.87
CA ALA A 285 -1.07 -10.48 -26.91
C ALA A 285 -1.68 -9.84 -28.18
N VAL A 286 -0.98 -8.87 -28.75
CA VAL A 286 -1.44 -8.15 -29.95
C VAL A 286 -0.30 -7.88 -30.91
N ASP A 287 -0.62 -7.82 -32.20
CA ASP A 287 0.28 -7.29 -33.23
C ASP A 287 0.04 -5.78 -33.37
N TYR A 288 0.57 -5.01 -32.42
CA TYR A 288 0.38 -3.56 -32.38
C TYR A 288 1.29 -2.85 -33.39
N PRO A 289 0.74 -2.06 -34.33
CA PRO A 289 1.53 -1.34 -35.31
C PRO A 289 2.03 -0.01 -34.74
N TYR A 290 3.26 0.02 -34.21
CA TYR A 290 3.89 1.28 -33.82
C TYR A 290 3.94 2.26 -35.00
N GLY A 291 3.44 3.48 -34.79
CA GLY A 291 3.53 4.55 -35.75
C GLY A 291 4.84 5.34 -35.62
N PRO A 292 5.13 6.24 -36.57
CA PRO A 292 6.24 7.19 -36.46
C PRO A 292 5.93 8.36 -35.50
N PHE A 293 4.85 8.26 -34.72
CA PHE A 293 4.28 9.38 -34.00
C PHE A 293 4.89 9.58 -32.60
N SER A 294 4.56 10.70 -31.97
CA SER A 294 4.91 10.92 -30.56
C SER A 294 4.12 9.98 -29.65
N VAL A 295 4.58 9.73 -28.42
CA VAL A 295 3.82 8.91 -27.45
C VAL A 295 2.41 9.45 -27.20
N ILE A 296 2.26 10.77 -27.27
CA ILE A 296 0.96 11.42 -27.11
C ILE A 296 0.04 10.99 -28.25
N ASP A 297 0.49 11.09 -29.50
CA ASP A 297 -0.34 10.65 -30.63
C ASP A 297 -0.69 9.16 -30.53
N GLU A 298 0.24 8.34 -30.02
CA GLU A 298 -0.01 6.92 -29.77
C GLU A 298 -1.13 6.71 -28.74
N VAL A 299 -1.13 7.44 -27.61
CA VAL A 299 -2.16 7.34 -26.56
C VAL A 299 -3.49 7.95 -27.00
N TYR A 300 -3.49 9.11 -27.65
CA TYR A 300 -4.69 9.87 -28.00
C TYR A 300 -5.39 9.34 -29.25
N PHE A 301 -4.65 8.79 -30.22
CA PHE A 301 -5.22 8.42 -31.52
C PHE A 301 -4.96 6.95 -31.90
N THR A 302 -3.71 6.50 -31.92
CA THR A 302 -3.38 5.17 -32.48
C THR A 302 -3.96 4.05 -31.63
N LEU A 303 -3.74 4.08 -30.31
CA LEU A 303 -4.20 3.05 -29.38
C LEU A 303 -5.74 2.96 -29.32
N PRO A 304 -6.51 4.06 -29.16
CA PRO A 304 -7.97 4.02 -29.23
C PRO A 304 -8.50 3.49 -30.58
N GLN A 305 -7.91 3.91 -31.71
CA GLN A 305 -8.33 3.41 -33.03
C GLN A 305 -8.02 1.92 -33.19
N PHE A 306 -6.87 1.46 -32.72
CA PHE A 306 -6.48 0.06 -32.77
C PHE A 306 -7.44 -0.82 -31.96
N THR A 307 -7.79 -0.42 -30.73
CA THR A 307 -8.73 -1.18 -29.89
C THR A 307 -10.14 -1.18 -30.46
N ALA A 308 -10.60 -0.06 -31.02
CA ALA A 308 -11.91 0.04 -31.66
C ALA A 308 -12.01 -0.84 -32.91
N ASN A 309 -11.03 -0.78 -33.81
CA ASN A 309 -11.00 -1.57 -35.05
C ASN A 309 -10.96 -3.09 -34.79
N ASN A 310 -10.35 -3.49 -33.68
CA ASN A 310 -10.27 -4.90 -33.26
C ASN A 310 -11.35 -5.29 -32.23
N ASN A 311 -12.25 -4.38 -31.87
CA ASN A 311 -13.31 -4.56 -30.87
C ASN A 311 -12.80 -5.05 -29.50
N LEU A 312 -11.55 -4.76 -29.13
CA LEU A 312 -10.89 -5.35 -27.96
C LEU A 312 -11.50 -4.87 -26.65
N ARG A 313 -11.66 -3.56 -26.47
CA ARG A 313 -12.18 -2.97 -25.23
C ARG A 313 -13.61 -3.44 -24.93
N ASN A 314 -14.48 -3.44 -25.95
CA ASN A 314 -15.84 -3.98 -25.87
C ASN A 314 -15.87 -5.49 -25.58
N GLN A 315 -15.05 -6.27 -26.29
CA GLN A 315 -15.00 -7.73 -26.13
C GLN A 315 -14.64 -8.13 -24.70
N TYR A 316 -13.73 -7.39 -24.08
CA TYR A 316 -13.28 -7.66 -22.71
C TYR A 316 -13.98 -6.83 -21.64
N ARG A 317 -14.92 -5.95 -22.05
CA ARG A 317 -15.68 -5.07 -21.15
C ARG A 317 -14.76 -4.32 -20.19
N ALA A 318 -13.70 -3.75 -20.75
CA ALA A 318 -12.64 -3.11 -19.98
C ALA A 318 -12.91 -1.62 -19.80
N ASP A 319 -12.92 -1.17 -18.56
CA ASP A 319 -13.05 0.23 -18.20
C ASP A 319 -11.85 1.03 -18.68
N MET A 320 -10.65 0.44 -18.61
CA MET A 320 -9.41 1.07 -19.07
C MET A 320 -8.60 0.15 -19.99
N VAL A 321 -7.76 0.75 -20.83
CA VAL A 321 -6.79 0.02 -21.64
C VAL A 321 -5.38 0.54 -21.40
N VAL A 322 -4.46 -0.36 -21.11
CA VAL A 322 -3.03 -0.07 -20.95
C VAL A 322 -2.24 -0.82 -22.01
N LEU A 323 -1.41 -0.13 -22.78
CA LEU A 323 -0.40 -0.77 -23.65
C LEU A 323 0.93 -0.83 -22.91
N SER A 324 1.41 -2.03 -22.62
CA SER A 324 2.77 -2.23 -22.11
C SER A 324 3.75 -2.25 -23.28
N THR A 325 4.92 -1.63 -23.16
CA THR A 325 5.90 -1.59 -24.26
C THR A 325 7.35 -1.65 -23.76
N THR A 326 8.28 -1.96 -24.64
CA THR A 326 9.72 -1.77 -24.42
C THR A 326 10.25 -0.52 -25.11
N GLN A 327 9.43 0.12 -25.96
CA GLN A 327 9.78 1.33 -26.69
C GLN A 327 9.96 2.52 -25.74
N THR A 328 10.95 3.35 -26.05
CA THR A 328 11.09 4.71 -25.52
C THR A 328 10.67 5.68 -26.61
N PHE A 329 9.85 6.68 -26.26
CA PHE A 329 9.28 7.58 -27.25
C PHE A 329 9.94 8.97 -27.24
N GLY A 330 10.04 9.58 -28.42
CA GLY A 330 10.57 10.94 -28.59
C GLY A 330 12.09 11.06 -28.35
N ASN A 331 12.53 12.22 -27.88
CA ASN A 331 13.93 12.51 -27.56
C ASN A 331 14.35 11.77 -26.28
N GLU A 332 14.49 10.45 -26.36
CA GLU A 332 15.17 9.52 -25.43
C GLU A 332 14.66 9.42 -23.97
N PHE A 333 13.66 10.20 -23.51
CA PHE A 333 13.32 10.26 -22.07
C PHE A 333 11.83 10.11 -21.69
N THR A 334 10.93 9.71 -22.59
CA THR A 334 9.53 9.44 -22.21
C THR A 334 9.26 7.95 -22.05
N PHE A 335 8.88 7.55 -20.82
CA PHE A 335 8.69 6.15 -20.42
C PHE A 335 7.23 5.74 -20.23
N GLY A 336 6.32 6.70 -20.27
CA GLY A 336 4.89 6.47 -20.15
C GLY A 336 4.13 7.71 -20.62
N ALA A 337 2.87 7.52 -20.93
CA ALA A 337 1.92 8.60 -21.13
C ALA A 337 0.50 8.07 -20.91
N ALA A 338 -0.38 8.94 -20.47
CA ALA A 338 -1.79 8.67 -20.29
C ALA A 338 -2.61 9.86 -20.78
N ASN A 339 -3.85 9.59 -21.16
CA ASN A 339 -4.81 10.66 -21.38
C ASN A 339 -5.25 11.23 -20.03
N VAL A 340 -4.94 12.49 -19.79
CA VAL A 340 -5.37 13.23 -18.58
C VAL A 340 -6.71 13.95 -18.75
N GLY A 341 -7.22 14.00 -19.99
CA GLY A 341 -8.40 14.79 -20.36
C GLY A 341 -8.17 16.29 -20.12
N GLU A 342 -7.94 17.07 -21.19
CA GLU A 342 -7.90 18.54 -21.08
C GLU A 342 -8.84 19.20 -22.09
N LEU A 343 -9.52 20.24 -21.62
CA LEU A 343 -10.21 21.26 -22.39
C LEU A 343 -9.41 22.56 -22.43
N GLN A 344 -9.34 23.19 -23.60
CA GLN A 344 -9.29 24.64 -23.72
C GLN A 344 -10.51 25.15 -24.47
N SER A 345 -11.28 26.02 -23.79
CA SER A 345 -12.42 26.83 -24.22
C SER A 345 -13.69 26.09 -24.69
N ASP A 346 -14.73 26.18 -23.86
CA ASP A 346 -16.16 25.98 -24.14
C ASP A 346 -16.57 24.60 -24.76
N ASN A 347 -16.66 23.55 -23.91
CA ASN A 347 -17.48 22.30 -23.99
C ASN A 347 -16.74 20.90 -24.03
N ALA A 348 -16.48 20.29 -22.85
CA ALA A 348 -16.13 18.87 -22.50
C ALA A 348 -14.70 18.29 -22.87
N TRP A 349 -13.85 17.65 -22.05
CA TRP A 349 -13.97 16.70 -20.92
C TRP A 349 -12.74 16.66 -19.98
N GLU A 350 -12.94 16.37 -18.70
CA GLU A 350 -11.89 16.01 -17.74
C GLU A 350 -11.81 14.48 -17.64
N ALA A 351 -10.62 13.91 -17.39
CA ALA A 351 -10.58 12.57 -16.80
C ALA A 351 -11.37 12.61 -15.46
N PRO A 352 -12.07 11.53 -15.07
CA PRO A 352 -12.15 10.27 -15.79
C PRO A 352 -13.08 10.43 -17.01
N CYS A 353 -12.63 10.03 -18.20
CA CYS A 353 -13.49 10.00 -19.38
C CYS A 353 -13.49 8.65 -20.10
N PHE A 354 -14.68 8.22 -20.51
CA PHE A 354 -14.91 6.91 -21.12
C PHE A 354 -14.07 6.74 -22.38
N ASP A 355 -14.14 7.67 -23.34
CA ASP A 355 -13.46 7.54 -24.64
C ASP A 355 -11.94 7.75 -24.56
N CYS A 356 -11.41 8.23 -23.44
CA CYS A 356 -10.01 8.57 -23.29
C CYS A 356 -9.27 7.69 -22.28
N ALA A 357 -9.88 6.69 -21.65
CA ALA A 357 -9.24 5.81 -20.66
C ALA A 357 -8.15 4.86 -21.23
N TYR A 358 -7.04 5.45 -21.68
CA TYR A 358 -5.92 4.81 -22.37
C TYR A 358 -4.58 5.30 -21.83
N ALA A 359 -3.67 4.36 -21.55
CA ALA A 359 -2.30 4.66 -21.15
C ALA A 359 -1.28 3.75 -21.86
N ILE A 360 -0.04 4.22 -21.94
CA ILE A 360 1.13 3.48 -22.42
C ILE A 360 2.19 3.52 -21.33
N SER A 361 2.84 2.39 -21.05
CA SER A 361 3.94 2.34 -20.07
C SER A 361 5.07 1.40 -20.49
N ASN A 362 6.31 1.84 -20.29
CA ASN A 362 7.49 1.05 -20.54
C ASN A 362 7.74 0.04 -19.40
N ILE A 363 7.85 -1.24 -19.74
CA ILE A 363 7.95 -2.34 -18.76
C ILE A 363 9.23 -2.30 -17.92
N ASN A 364 10.28 -1.60 -18.35
CA ASN A 364 11.50 -1.47 -17.56
C ASN A 364 11.32 -0.49 -16.38
N PHE A 365 10.38 0.44 -16.50
CA PHE A 365 10.15 1.55 -15.55
C PHE A 365 8.76 1.50 -14.89
N MET A 366 7.93 0.49 -15.20
CA MET A 366 6.59 0.36 -14.64
C MET A 366 6.58 0.24 -13.10
N SER A 367 7.65 -0.30 -12.52
CA SER A 367 7.81 -0.58 -11.08
C SER A 367 8.91 0.29 -10.45
N THR A 368 9.50 -0.18 -9.35
CA THR A 368 10.60 0.49 -8.64
C THR A 368 11.74 0.88 -9.59
N PRO A 369 12.44 2.00 -9.32
CA PRO A 369 12.10 3.05 -8.35
C PRO A 369 11.20 4.16 -8.95
N ARG A 370 10.78 4.01 -10.20
CA ARG A 370 10.18 5.09 -10.99
C ARG A 370 8.65 5.17 -10.89
N TRP A 371 8.02 4.01 -10.72
CA TRP A 371 6.57 3.83 -10.59
C TRP A 371 5.77 4.38 -11.77
N THR A 372 6.34 4.29 -12.99
CA THR A 372 5.74 4.91 -14.18
C THR A 372 4.33 4.38 -14.45
N LEU A 373 4.06 3.10 -14.25
CA LEU A 373 2.72 2.58 -14.52
C LEU A 373 1.69 3.07 -13.51
N ALA A 374 2.03 3.12 -12.21
CA ALA A 374 1.16 3.75 -11.21
C ALA A 374 0.88 5.22 -11.53
N HIS A 375 1.89 5.95 -12.01
CA HIS A 375 1.77 7.33 -12.47
C HIS A 375 0.79 7.46 -13.64
N GLU A 376 0.99 6.69 -14.71
CA GLU A 376 0.12 6.77 -15.90
C GLU A 376 -1.31 6.30 -15.61
N ILE A 377 -1.51 5.26 -14.80
CA ILE A 377 -2.86 4.83 -14.43
C ILE A 377 -3.55 5.94 -13.63
N ALA A 378 -2.85 6.58 -12.69
CA ALA A 378 -3.46 7.63 -11.86
C ALA A 378 -3.98 8.82 -12.67
N HIS A 379 -3.33 9.16 -13.78
CA HIS A 379 -3.83 10.15 -14.73
C HIS A 379 -5.21 9.80 -15.31
N LEU A 380 -5.49 8.51 -15.56
CA LEU A 380 -6.81 8.06 -16.02
C LEU A 380 -7.91 8.24 -14.96
N PHE A 381 -7.52 8.37 -13.69
CA PHE A 381 -8.38 8.69 -12.55
C PHE A 381 -8.33 10.18 -12.18
N SER A 382 -7.88 11.05 -13.11
CA SER A 382 -7.74 12.51 -12.93
C SER A 382 -6.64 12.94 -11.95
N GLY A 383 -5.74 12.04 -11.57
CA GLY A 383 -4.54 12.43 -10.85
C GLY A 383 -3.71 13.39 -11.69
N ARG A 384 -3.19 14.46 -11.08
CA ARG A 384 -2.40 15.49 -11.77
C ARG A 384 -0.99 15.57 -11.23
N HIS A 385 -0.10 16.17 -12.03
CA HIS A 385 1.25 16.50 -11.59
C HIS A 385 1.24 17.52 -10.44
N SER A 386 2.41 17.85 -9.94
CA SER A 386 2.59 18.91 -8.94
C SER A 386 2.35 20.30 -9.53
N ARG A 387 2.00 21.25 -8.66
CA ARG A 387 1.57 22.60 -9.05
C ARG A 387 2.59 23.45 -9.81
N ASP A 388 3.86 23.08 -9.77
CA ASP A 388 4.91 23.72 -10.57
C ASP A 388 4.75 23.45 -12.07
N ARG A 389 3.97 22.43 -12.46
CA ARG A 389 3.71 22.05 -13.85
C ARG A 389 2.24 22.08 -14.24
N ASP A 390 1.34 21.99 -13.26
CA ASP A 390 -0.11 22.08 -13.43
C ASP A 390 -0.68 23.12 -12.44
N ASP A 391 -1.07 24.31 -12.94
CA ASP A 391 -1.64 25.38 -12.12
C ASP A 391 -3.19 25.41 -12.17
N PHE A 392 -3.84 24.29 -12.51
CA PHE A 392 -5.29 24.21 -12.45
C PHE A 392 -5.80 24.34 -11.00
N ASP A 393 -6.91 25.06 -10.82
CA ASP A 393 -7.51 25.29 -9.51
C ASP A 393 -8.43 24.11 -9.13
N VAL A 394 -7.81 22.93 -8.95
CA VAL A 394 -8.46 21.69 -8.49
C VAL A 394 -7.71 21.13 -7.28
N CYS A 395 -8.37 20.29 -6.48
CA CYS A 395 -7.78 19.74 -5.26
C CYS A 395 -6.75 18.63 -5.49
N GLY A 396 -6.71 18.00 -6.67
CA GLY A 396 -5.80 16.88 -6.95
C GLY A 396 -4.52 17.36 -7.61
N HIS A 397 -3.38 17.28 -6.90
CA HIS A 397 -2.05 17.56 -7.44
C HIS A 397 -0.99 16.72 -6.75
N GLY A 398 0.10 16.42 -7.48
CA GLY A 398 1.30 15.80 -6.92
C GLY A 398 1.93 16.69 -5.84
N PHE A 399 2.58 16.08 -4.85
CA PHE A 399 3.11 16.82 -3.69
C PHE A 399 4.57 16.44 -3.41
N MET A 400 5.36 17.46 -3.10
CA MET A 400 6.74 17.32 -2.63
C MET A 400 6.78 17.70 -1.15
N PHE A 401 7.43 16.87 -0.34
CA PHE A 401 7.58 17.08 1.10
C PHE A 401 9.07 17.13 1.46
N SER A 402 9.44 17.94 2.45
CA SER A 402 10.85 18.14 2.80
C SER A 402 11.37 16.99 3.67
N ASN A 403 11.86 15.93 3.06
CA ASN A 403 12.63 14.88 3.73
C ASN A 403 14.14 15.09 3.53
N GLU A 404 14.97 14.74 4.52
CA GLU A 404 16.43 14.90 4.45
C GLU A 404 17.13 13.73 3.72
N ILE A 405 16.53 12.52 3.70
CA ILE A 405 17.08 11.30 3.08
C ILE A 405 15.91 10.46 2.53
N GLY A 406 16.06 9.88 1.33
CA GLY A 406 15.09 8.95 0.76
C GLY A 406 13.99 9.61 -0.09
N PRO A 407 12.85 8.94 -0.32
CA PRO A 407 11.78 9.47 -1.14
C PRO A 407 11.21 10.74 -0.51
N ASN A 408 11.08 11.81 -1.30
CA ASN A 408 10.70 13.14 -0.80
C ASN A 408 9.45 13.69 -1.51
N ARG A 409 8.74 12.85 -2.25
CA ARG A 409 7.56 13.25 -3.03
C ARG A 409 6.69 12.08 -3.43
N THR A 410 5.47 12.39 -3.84
CA THR A 410 4.46 11.41 -4.25
C THR A 410 4.62 10.96 -5.70
N ALA A 411 3.96 9.87 -6.09
CA ALA A 411 4.12 9.21 -7.38
C ALA A 411 3.84 10.11 -8.60
N LEU A 412 2.93 11.10 -8.44
CA LEU A 412 2.58 12.07 -9.47
C LEU A 412 3.40 13.37 -9.41
N ALA A 413 4.24 13.57 -8.39
CA ALA A 413 5.11 14.75 -8.32
C ALA A 413 6.26 14.67 -9.34
N THR A 414 6.61 15.84 -9.90
CA THR A 414 7.58 15.96 -11.00
C THR A 414 9.01 15.78 -10.53
N LEU A 415 9.88 15.34 -11.46
CA LEU A 415 11.35 15.28 -11.35
C LEU A 415 11.95 16.52 -12.03
N THR A 416 12.72 17.33 -11.30
CA THR A 416 13.68 18.26 -11.92
C THR A 416 15.08 17.65 -11.96
N ASN A 417 15.96 18.18 -12.81
CA ASN A 417 17.33 17.67 -12.96
C ASN A 417 18.15 17.80 -11.65
N ASN A 418 17.89 18.85 -10.87
CA ASN A 418 18.59 19.07 -9.60
C ASN A 418 18.18 18.04 -8.54
N ASP A 419 16.93 17.57 -8.61
CA ASP A 419 16.35 16.61 -7.66
C ASP A 419 17.02 15.24 -7.81
N GLN A 420 17.28 14.82 -9.06
CA GLN A 420 17.97 13.57 -9.33
C GLN A 420 19.44 13.59 -8.85
N ASP A 421 20.15 14.70 -9.07
CA ASP A 421 21.54 14.86 -8.62
C ASP A 421 21.66 14.81 -7.08
N ASN A 422 20.56 15.06 -6.36
CA ASN A 422 20.45 14.95 -4.91
C ASN A 422 19.98 13.56 -4.41
N GLY A 423 19.69 12.61 -5.31
CA GLY A 423 19.19 11.29 -4.95
C GLY A 423 17.69 11.24 -4.60
N GLU A 424 16.89 12.20 -5.09
CA GLU A 424 15.46 12.29 -4.77
C GLU A 424 14.63 11.23 -5.53
N SER A 425 13.98 10.33 -4.80
CA SER A 425 13.13 9.27 -5.35
C SER A 425 11.63 9.54 -5.12
N ARG A 426 10.77 8.71 -5.72
CA ARG A 426 9.32 8.79 -5.53
C ARG A 426 8.88 7.79 -4.49
N ALA A 427 8.09 8.25 -3.52
CA ALA A 427 7.36 7.36 -2.65
C ALA A 427 6.21 6.74 -3.45
N LEU A 428 6.01 5.42 -3.30
CA LEU A 428 4.87 4.71 -3.92
C LEU A 428 3.56 5.06 -3.18
N ARG A 429 3.11 6.29 -3.35
CA ARG A 429 1.90 6.87 -2.75
C ARG A 429 1.42 8.05 -3.58
N PHE A 430 0.13 8.29 -3.59
CA PHE A 430 -0.48 9.54 -4.03
C PHE A 430 -0.55 10.56 -2.88
N SER A 431 -0.71 11.83 -3.22
CA SER A 431 -0.78 12.91 -2.24
C SER A 431 -2.09 12.85 -1.45
N ASN A 432 -1.97 12.93 -0.13
CA ASN A 432 -3.10 12.98 0.81
C ASN A 432 -2.69 13.79 2.06
N PRO A 433 -3.39 14.89 2.41
CA PRO A 433 -3.09 15.70 3.60
C PRO A 433 -3.30 14.97 4.93
N ASP A 434 -4.09 13.90 4.95
CA ASP A 434 -4.41 13.13 6.16
C ASP A 434 -3.49 11.92 6.36
N VAL A 435 -2.54 11.69 5.44
CA VAL A 435 -1.55 10.60 5.51
C VAL A 435 -0.14 11.14 5.62
N ASP A 436 0.57 10.68 6.65
CA ASP A 436 1.97 11.03 6.89
C ASP A 436 2.94 10.02 6.25
N PHE A 437 4.07 10.51 5.76
CA PHE A 437 5.27 9.74 5.47
C PHE A 437 6.42 10.29 6.28
N GLU A 438 7.04 9.44 7.11
CA GLU A 438 8.19 9.84 7.94
C GLU A 438 7.93 11.11 8.77
N GLY A 439 6.68 11.30 9.23
CA GLY A 439 6.25 12.45 10.02
C GLY A 439 5.88 13.72 9.23
N PHE A 440 5.81 13.63 7.89
CA PHE A 440 5.36 14.71 7.01
C PHE A 440 4.06 14.33 6.30
N ALA A 441 3.06 15.22 6.35
CA ALA A 441 1.87 15.08 5.54
C ALA A 441 2.25 14.98 4.06
N THR A 442 1.62 14.06 3.34
CA THR A 442 1.95 13.75 1.94
C THR A 442 1.16 14.59 0.94
N GLY A 443 0.42 15.59 1.41
CA GLY A 443 -0.38 16.49 0.58
C GLY A 443 -0.89 17.70 1.36
N THR A 444 -1.66 18.52 0.67
CA THR A 444 -2.47 19.59 1.27
C THR A 444 -3.92 19.39 0.87
N VAL A 445 -4.84 20.22 1.35
CA VAL A 445 -6.24 20.20 0.88
C VAL A 445 -6.33 20.43 -0.63
N ASP A 446 -5.34 21.12 -1.19
CA ASP A 446 -5.25 21.48 -2.59
C ASP A 446 -4.27 20.56 -3.37
N ASP A 447 -3.64 19.61 -2.68
CA ASP A 447 -2.73 18.60 -3.25
C ASP A 447 -3.13 17.22 -2.73
N ASN A 448 -4.26 16.71 -3.21
CA ASN A 448 -4.91 15.49 -2.75
C ASN A 448 -5.34 14.60 -3.92
N ASN A 449 -4.37 14.06 -4.66
CA ASN A 449 -4.65 13.11 -5.74
C ASN A 449 -5.34 11.85 -5.23
N ALA A 450 -5.10 11.46 -3.99
CA ALA A 450 -5.69 10.26 -3.43
C ALA A 450 -7.22 10.36 -3.32
N LEU A 451 -7.75 11.52 -2.92
CA LEU A 451 -9.18 11.81 -2.90
C LEU A 451 -9.79 11.79 -4.31
N VAL A 452 -9.16 12.48 -5.26
CA VAL A 452 -9.63 12.54 -6.65
C VAL A 452 -9.66 11.15 -7.26
N ILE A 453 -8.60 10.34 -7.06
CA ILE A 453 -8.53 8.97 -7.57
C ILE A 453 -9.66 8.10 -6.99
N ASN A 454 -9.90 8.19 -5.68
CA ASN A 454 -10.98 7.47 -5.03
C ASN A 454 -12.35 7.83 -5.62
N ASN A 455 -12.62 9.12 -5.78
CA ASN A 455 -13.89 9.60 -6.31
C ASN A 455 -14.09 9.25 -7.80
N SER A 456 -13.02 9.36 -8.60
CA SER A 456 -13.02 8.99 -10.01
C SER A 456 -13.29 7.50 -10.23
N ALA A 457 -12.87 6.65 -9.30
CA ALA A 457 -13.02 5.21 -9.47
C ALA A 457 -14.47 4.74 -9.59
N CYS A 458 -15.39 5.35 -8.83
CA CYS A 458 -16.82 5.08 -8.94
C CYS A 458 -17.44 5.53 -10.27
N LEU A 459 -16.80 6.48 -10.98
CA LEU A 459 -17.25 6.88 -12.32
C LEU A 459 -16.73 5.91 -13.38
N ILE A 460 -15.52 5.40 -13.18
CA ILE A 460 -14.83 4.53 -14.12
C ILE A 460 -15.44 3.13 -14.12
N GLU A 461 -15.81 2.58 -12.96
CA GLU A 461 -16.41 1.23 -12.90
C GLU A 461 -17.71 1.09 -13.68
N ASP A 462 -18.39 2.21 -13.94
CA ASP A 462 -19.64 2.28 -14.70
C ASP A 462 -19.41 2.35 -16.22
N TYR A 463 -18.15 2.38 -16.70
CA TYR A 463 -17.82 2.40 -18.12
C TYR A 463 -18.32 1.14 -18.82
N TYR A 464 -18.05 -0.03 -18.24
CA TYR A 464 -18.68 -1.27 -18.66
C TYR A 464 -19.15 -2.06 -17.45
N ALA A 465 -20.37 -2.59 -17.52
CA ALA A 465 -20.81 -3.50 -16.45
C ALA A 465 -19.85 -4.71 -16.37
N SER A 466 -19.52 -5.13 -15.15
CA SER A 466 -18.54 -6.18 -14.86
C SER A 466 -18.72 -7.46 -15.70
N PRO A 467 -17.65 -8.02 -16.30
CA PRO A 467 -17.69 -9.33 -16.96
C PRO A 467 -17.67 -10.53 -16.00
N PHE A 468 -17.33 -10.34 -14.72
CA PHE A 468 -17.14 -11.44 -13.76
C PHE A 468 -17.88 -11.20 -12.45
N LEU A 469 -18.24 -12.30 -11.77
CA LEU A 469 -18.67 -12.25 -10.38
C LEU A 469 -17.52 -11.72 -9.52
N GLY A 470 -17.79 -10.71 -8.71
CA GLY A 470 -16.85 -10.18 -7.73
C GLY A 470 -17.51 -10.01 -6.37
N VAL A 471 -16.70 -9.87 -5.34
CA VAL A 471 -17.18 -9.52 -4.01
C VAL A 471 -16.16 -8.66 -3.29
N GLN A 472 -16.65 -7.66 -2.55
CA GLN A 472 -15.86 -6.89 -1.61
C GLN A 472 -16.48 -6.96 -0.21
N ILE A 473 -15.66 -6.80 0.83
CA ILE A 473 -16.16 -6.65 2.21
C ILE A 473 -16.34 -5.15 2.47
N GLY A 474 -17.60 -4.70 2.57
CA GLY A 474 -17.97 -3.31 2.84
C GLY A 474 -17.96 -2.94 4.33
N ASN A 475 -18.29 -1.66 4.62
CA ASN A 475 -18.24 -1.02 5.94
C ASN A 475 -16.83 -0.96 6.55
N LEU A 476 -15.87 -0.45 5.76
CA LEU A 476 -14.43 -0.43 6.06
C LEU A 476 -13.97 0.69 7.00
N SER A 477 -14.87 1.41 7.69
CA SER A 477 -14.51 2.53 8.56
C SER A 477 -13.57 2.09 9.69
N GLY A 478 -12.26 2.23 9.43
CA GLY A 478 -11.15 1.78 10.26
C GLY A 478 -11.10 0.27 10.43
N GLN A 479 -10.08 -0.39 9.85
CA GLN A 479 -9.76 -1.81 10.11
C GLN A 479 -9.51 -2.13 11.60
N VAL A 480 -9.50 -1.11 12.46
CA VAL A 480 -9.31 -1.21 13.91
C VAL A 480 -10.61 -1.61 14.60
N LEU A 481 -10.60 -2.78 15.24
CA LEU A 481 -11.73 -3.33 16.00
C LEU A 481 -11.96 -2.61 17.33
N CYS A 482 -10.90 -2.15 17.99
CA CYS A 482 -10.98 -1.57 19.33
C CYS A 482 -10.49 -0.12 19.36
N GLY A 483 -11.25 0.76 20.00
CA GLY A 483 -10.81 2.14 20.22
C GLY A 483 -9.72 2.22 21.29
N LEU A 484 -9.17 3.42 21.50
CA LEU A 484 -8.14 3.68 22.52
C LEU A 484 -8.54 3.29 23.96
N SER A 485 -9.85 3.15 24.23
CA SER A 485 -10.35 2.67 25.53
C SER A 485 -10.22 1.15 25.72
N GLY A 486 -9.75 0.43 24.71
CA GLY A 486 -9.67 -1.03 24.67
C GLY A 486 -11.00 -1.76 24.56
N ASN A 487 -12.11 -1.01 24.47
CA ASN A 487 -13.42 -1.59 24.25
C ASN A 487 -13.59 -1.94 22.77
N VAL A 488 -14.18 -3.11 22.53
CA VAL A 488 -14.53 -3.56 21.19
C VAL A 488 -15.64 -2.67 20.63
N ASN A 489 -15.35 -2.00 19.53
CA ASN A 489 -16.37 -1.37 18.71
C ASN A 489 -16.94 -2.47 17.80
N SER A 490 -18.21 -2.82 17.99
CA SER A 490 -18.89 -3.77 17.11
C SER A 490 -18.65 -3.42 15.64
N LYS A 491 -18.16 -4.36 14.83
CA LYS A 491 -17.91 -4.18 13.41
C LYS A 491 -18.93 -4.95 12.60
N ASN A 492 -19.74 -4.25 11.82
CA ASN A 492 -20.65 -4.86 10.86
C ASN A 492 -19.94 -4.97 9.52
N LEU A 493 -19.71 -6.20 9.06
CA LEU A 493 -19.15 -6.46 7.74
C LEU A 493 -20.28 -6.89 6.81
N THR A 494 -20.32 -6.32 5.62
CA THR A 494 -21.35 -6.61 4.60
C THR A 494 -20.68 -7.11 3.33
N ALA A 495 -21.31 -8.08 2.68
CA ALA A 495 -20.91 -8.56 1.37
C ALA A 495 -21.43 -7.62 0.29
N GLU A 496 -20.52 -6.87 -0.35
CA GLU A 496 -20.82 -6.05 -1.52
C GLU A 496 -20.58 -6.90 -2.77
N VAL A 497 -21.66 -7.43 -3.35
CA VAL A 497 -21.59 -8.35 -4.49
C VAL A 497 -21.57 -7.58 -5.80
N ILE A 498 -20.49 -7.73 -6.56
CA ILE A 498 -20.36 -7.17 -7.91
C ILE A 498 -20.95 -8.18 -8.88
N GLN A 499 -22.17 -7.88 -9.36
CA GLN A 499 -22.87 -8.79 -10.25
C GLN A 499 -22.30 -8.70 -11.66
N PRO A 500 -22.08 -9.84 -12.34
CA PRO A 500 -21.68 -9.84 -13.73
C PRO A 500 -22.85 -9.36 -14.60
N ALA A 501 -22.53 -8.85 -15.78
CA ALA A 501 -23.51 -8.38 -16.74
C ALA A 501 -24.49 -9.48 -17.16
N PHE A 502 -25.71 -9.07 -17.55
CA PHE A 502 -26.76 -9.99 -17.96
C PHE A 502 -26.28 -10.98 -19.04
N GLY A 503 -26.50 -12.27 -18.80
CA GLY A 503 -26.12 -13.35 -19.70
C GLY A 503 -24.73 -13.94 -19.46
N LEU A 504 -23.96 -13.41 -18.50
CA LEU A 504 -22.68 -13.98 -18.07
C LEU A 504 -22.86 -14.85 -16.81
N PRO A 505 -21.97 -15.85 -16.58
CA PRO A 505 -21.99 -16.69 -15.37
C PRO A 505 -21.79 -15.86 -14.09
N GLY A 506 -22.35 -16.32 -12.97
CA GLY A 506 -22.26 -15.66 -11.66
C GLY A 506 -23.57 -15.02 -11.23
N THR A 507 -24.70 -15.64 -11.56
CA THR A 507 -26.04 -15.04 -11.36
C THR A 507 -26.69 -15.38 -10.00
N PRO A 508 -27.48 -14.46 -9.42
CA PRO A 508 -28.13 -14.68 -8.13
C PRO A 508 -29.18 -15.82 -8.18
N PRO A 509 -29.62 -16.37 -7.03
CA PRO A 509 -29.25 -15.98 -5.65
C PRO A 509 -27.83 -16.40 -5.27
N TYR A 510 -27.24 -15.69 -4.31
CA TYR A 510 -25.93 -15.96 -3.75
C TYR A 510 -26.03 -16.67 -2.40
N THR A 511 -25.06 -17.55 -2.14
CA THR A 511 -24.76 -18.08 -0.80
C THR A 511 -23.50 -17.42 -0.27
N TYR A 512 -23.42 -17.25 1.05
CA TYR A 512 -22.32 -16.54 1.72
C TYR A 512 -21.66 -17.46 2.74
N GLU A 513 -20.35 -17.39 2.84
CA GLU A 513 -19.57 -18.05 3.88
C GLU A 513 -18.48 -17.10 4.38
N TRP A 514 -18.57 -16.72 5.65
CA TRP A 514 -17.58 -15.89 6.32
C TRP A 514 -16.70 -16.76 7.20
N ARG A 515 -15.39 -16.60 7.09
CA ARG A 515 -14.39 -17.32 7.87
C ARG A 515 -13.36 -16.38 8.44
N TRP A 516 -12.68 -16.81 9.50
CA TRP A 516 -11.48 -16.11 9.99
C TRP A 516 -10.34 -17.08 10.30
N ASN A 517 -9.11 -16.57 10.30
CA ASN A 517 -7.91 -17.21 10.86
C ASN A 517 -6.89 -16.14 11.29
N ASP A 518 -5.76 -16.59 11.85
CA ASP A 518 -4.69 -15.74 12.37
C ASP A 518 -3.65 -15.32 11.32
N ASN A 519 -3.45 -16.10 10.25
CA ASN A 519 -2.34 -15.89 9.30
C ASN A 519 -2.75 -15.49 7.88
N GLY A 520 -4.05 -15.43 7.58
CA GLY A 520 -4.58 -15.04 6.27
C GLY A 520 -4.58 -16.15 5.22
N ILE A 521 -4.02 -17.32 5.52
CA ILE A 521 -3.92 -18.44 4.59
C ILE A 521 -5.16 -19.34 4.73
N PHE A 522 -6.11 -19.20 3.81
CA PHE A 522 -7.34 -19.99 3.77
C PHE A 522 -7.23 -21.13 2.75
N ASN A 523 -6.65 -22.26 3.14
CA ASN A 523 -6.47 -23.44 2.29
C ASN A 523 -7.10 -24.71 2.93
N SER A 524 -6.93 -25.88 2.31
CA SER A 524 -7.53 -27.12 2.85
C SER A 524 -6.90 -27.58 4.18
N GLY A 525 -5.63 -27.23 4.43
CA GLY A 525 -4.92 -27.50 5.68
C GLY A 525 -5.24 -26.49 6.78
N ASN A 526 -5.56 -25.25 6.41
CA ASN A 526 -5.99 -24.17 7.29
C ASN A 526 -7.23 -23.47 6.73
N PRO A 527 -8.42 -24.10 6.79
CA PRO A 527 -9.62 -23.52 6.20
C PRO A 527 -10.19 -22.34 7.00
N GLY A 528 -9.63 -22.02 8.17
CA GLY A 528 -10.21 -21.06 9.11
C GLY A 528 -11.52 -21.51 9.75
N VAL A 529 -12.05 -20.67 10.65
CA VAL A 529 -13.26 -20.91 11.43
C VAL A 529 -14.44 -20.14 10.82
N VAL A 530 -15.56 -20.81 10.55
CA VAL A 530 -16.79 -20.18 10.03
C VAL A 530 -17.41 -19.29 11.11
N ILE A 531 -17.72 -18.04 10.76
CA ILE A 531 -18.32 -17.02 11.64
C ILE A 531 -19.67 -16.51 11.16
N GLY A 532 -20.11 -16.88 9.96
CA GLY A 532 -21.45 -16.56 9.49
C GLY A 532 -21.72 -17.02 8.06
N THR A 533 -23.00 -17.04 7.69
CA THR A 533 -23.47 -17.44 6.34
C THR A 533 -24.52 -16.49 5.77
N ALA A 534 -24.72 -15.34 6.42
CA ALA A 534 -25.61 -14.29 5.94
C ALA A 534 -24.85 -13.31 5.03
N SER A 535 -25.56 -12.43 4.33
CA SER A 535 -24.94 -11.36 3.53
C SER A 535 -24.21 -10.31 4.37
N SER A 536 -24.43 -10.29 5.68
CA SER A 536 -23.67 -9.48 6.63
C SER A 536 -23.44 -10.24 7.93
N ILE A 537 -22.35 -9.90 8.63
CA ILE A 537 -21.99 -10.42 9.94
C ILE A 537 -21.60 -9.27 10.87
N THR A 538 -21.64 -9.55 12.18
CA THR A 538 -21.19 -8.62 13.20
C THR A 538 -20.07 -9.26 14.01
N ILE A 539 -18.92 -8.61 14.07
CA ILE A 539 -17.79 -8.98 14.93
C ILE A 539 -17.84 -8.14 16.19
N ASN A 540 -17.93 -8.83 17.33
CA ASN A 540 -18.08 -8.20 18.66
C ASN A 540 -16.92 -8.54 19.62
N THR A 541 -15.90 -9.25 19.14
CA THR A 541 -14.72 -9.64 19.93
C THR A 541 -13.51 -9.79 19.02
N ALA A 542 -12.31 -9.59 19.57
CA ALA A 542 -11.08 -9.89 18.86
C ALA A 542 -10.88 -11.42 18.83
N TYR A 543 -10.71 -11.97 17.64
CA TYR A 543 -10.49 -13.41 17.49
C TYR A 543 -9.03 -13.81 17.68
N ASP A 544 -8.10 -12.93 17.32
CA ASP A 544 -6.66 -13.05 17.58
C ASP A 544 -6.03 -11.65 17.66
N CYS A 545 -4.79 -11.57 18.15
CA CYS A 545 -4.06 -10.32 18.42
C CYS A 545 -2.61 -10.42 17.95
N PRO A 546 -2.01 -9.36 17.36
CA PRO A 546 -2.53 -7.99 17.21
C PRO A 546 -3.46 -7.79 16.01
N SER A 547 -3.65 -8.83 15.20
CA SER A 547 -4.56 -8.81 14.06
C SER A 547 -5.05 -10.22 13.74
N PHE A 548 -6.11 -10.30 12.94
CA PHE A 548 -6.62 -11.53 12.33
C PHE A 548 -7.20 -11.23 10.95
N PHE A 549 -7.47 -12.27 10.17
CA PHE A 549 -7.99 -12.14 8.82
C PHE A 549 -9.42 -12.64 8.73
N VAL A 550 -10.25 -11.94 7.98
CA VAL A 550 -11.63 -12.35 7.66
C VAL A 550 -11.72 -12.57 6.16
N ARG A 551 -12.19 -13.75 5.76
CA ARG A 551 -12.47 -14.11 4.37
C ARG A 551 -13.97 -14.28 4.15
N LEU A 552 -14.46 -13.62 3.13
CA LEU A 552 -15.78 -13.82 2.56
C LEU A 552 -15.64 -14.66 1.28
N LYS A 553 -16.42 -15.74 1.19
CA LYS A 553 -16.67 -16.43 -0.08
C LYS A 553 -18.15 -16.31 -0.41
N ILE A 554 -18.43 -15.92 -1.65
CA ILE A 554 -19.78 -16.02 -2.22
C ILE A 554 -19.82 -17.12 -3.27
N THR A 555 -20.98 -17.72 -3.46
CA THR A 555 -21.21 -18.68 -4.54
C THR A 555 -22.59 -18.42 -5.14
N SER A 556 -22.61 -18.20 -6.45
CA SER A 556 -23.81 -17.95 -7.25
C SER A 556 -24.61 -19.24 -7.50
N SER A 557 -25.82 -19.07 -8.02
CA SER A 557 -26.73 -20.19 -8.27
C SER A 557 -26.28 -21.12 -9.41
N ASP A 558 -25.46 -20.60 -10.31
CA ASP A 558 -24.81 -21.32 -11.42
C ASP A 558 -23.43 -21.90 -11.06
N GLY A 559 -22.98 -21.71 -9.81
CA GLY A 559 -21.79 -22.38 -9.26
C GLY A 559 -20.49 -21.59 -9.35
N GLU A 560 -20.50 -20.37 -9.91
CA GLU A 560 -19.36 -19.46 -9.85
C GLU A 560 -19.12 -18.97 -8.42
N SER A 561 -17.87 -18.69 -8.08
CA SER A 561 -17.52 -18.18 -6.76
C SER A 561 -16.52 -17.06 -6.83
N ALA A 562 -16.66 -16.09 -5.93
CA ALA A 562 -15.70 -15.02 -5.71
C ALA A 562 -15.33 -14.99 -4.23
N THR A 563 -14.10 -14.56 -3.93
CA THR A 563 -13.65 -14.39 -2.55
C THR A 563 -13.04 -13.02 -2.32
N SER A 564 -13.09 -12.56 -1.07
CA SER A 564 -12.43 -11.34 -0.62
C SER A 564 -11.90 -11.58 0.78
N THR A 565 -10.68 -11.12 1.05
CA THR A 565 -10.04 -11.25 2.36
C THR A 565 -9.64 -9.87 2.85
N MET A 566 -9.82 -9.62 4.15
CA MET A 566 -9.39 -8.40 4.80
C MET A 566 -8.68 -8.69 6.12
N THR A 567 -7.77 -7.81 6.50
CA THR A 567 -7.14 -7.82 7.83
C THR A 567 -7.97 -6.97 8.79
N ILE A 568 -8.13 -7.44 10.02
CA ILE A 568 -8.73 -6.70 11.13
C ILE A 568 -7.64 -6.48 12.18
N ASN A 569 -7.36 -5.22 12.48
CA ASN A 569 -6.44 -4.82 13.54
C ASN A 569 -7.14 -4.85 14.90
N SER A 570 -6.62 -5.66 15.81
CA SER A 570 -7.13 -5.84 17.17
C SER A 570 -6.12 -5.39 18.24
N THR A 571 -4.99 -4.78 17.87
CA THR A 571 -3.89 -4.38 18.77
C THR A 571 -4.37 -3.61 20.01
N LEU A 572 -5.36 -2.75 19.84
CA LEU A 572 -5.89 -1.91 20.92
C LEU A 572 -6.89 -2.61 21.82
N CYS A 573 -7.32 -3.84 21.52
CA CYS A 573 -8.33 -4.52 22.31
C CYS A 573 -7.81 -4.87 23.69
N SER A 574 -8.63 -4.60 24.72
CA SER A 574 -8.30 -4.94 26.11
C SER A 574 -8.02 -6.43 26.30
N ASP A 575 -8.72 -7.30 25.57
CA ASP A 575 -8.51 -8.75 25.55
C ASP A 575 -7.14 -9.17 24.98
N CYS A 576 -6.48 -8.29 24.20
CA CYS A 576 -5.13 -8.51 23.68
C CYS A 576 -4.03 -8.17 24.71
N ASN A 577 -4.37 -7.41 25.76
CA ASN A 577 -3.47 -7.14 26.88
C ASN A 577 -3.60 -8.25 27.91
N GLY A 578 -3.03 -9.41 27.61
CA GLY A 578 -2.90 -10.48 28.60
C GLY A 578 -2.28 -9.93 29.88
N GLU A 579 -2.88 -10.25 31.03
CA GLU A 579 -2.30 -10.05 32.36
C GLU A 579 -0.90 -10.71 32.38
N ASN A 580 0.17 -9.97 32.05
CA ASN A 580 1.60 -10.14 32.37
C ASN A 580 2.60 -9.47 31.40
N SER A 581 2.24 -8.50 30.55
CA SER A 581 3.26 -7.65 29.88
C SER A 581 3.67 -6.46 30.77
N SER A 582 4.32 -6.77 31.89
CA SER A 582 5.06 -5.78 32.70
C SER A 582 6.54 -5.71 32.32
N GLU A 583 6.84 -5.79 31.02
CA GLU A 583 8.10 -5.28 30.51
C GLU A 583 7.84 -3.89 29.95
N SER A 584 8.41 -2.90 30.65
CA SER A 584 8.46 -1.50 30.30
C SER A 584 8.57 -1.27 28.79
N ALA A 585 7.45 -0.86 28.19
CA ALA A 585 7.44 0.02 27.03
C ALA A 585 8.04 1.38 27.44
N THR A 586 9.35 1.40 27.65
CA THR A 586 10.15 2.63 27.73
C THR A 586 11.10 2.58 26.55
N GLY A 587 10.65 3.07 25.40
CA GLY A 587 11.49 3.15 24.21
C GLY A 587 10.78 3.20 22.86
N ILE A 588 9.46 3.04 22.80
CA ILE A 588 8.72 3.27 21.54
C ILE A 588 8.31 4.74 21.54
N GLU A 589 8.97 5.55 20.72
CA GLU A 589 8.49 6.90 20.41
C GLU A 589 7.10 6.75 19.77
N GLU A 590 6.10 7.23 20.50
CA GLU A 590 4.71 7.37 20.07
C GLU A 590 4.65 8.24 18.82
N THR A 591 4.66 7.61 17.67
CA THR A 591 4.06 8.14 16.46
C THR A 591 3.16 7.04 15.92
N TYR A 592 1.93 7.42 15.54
CA TYR A 592 0.91 6.64 14.82
C TYR A 592 -0.32 6.12 15.59
N PHE A 593 -1.49 6.50 15.01
CA PHE A 593 -2.88 6.11 15.27
C PHE A 593 -3.65 6.76 16.44
N LYS A 594 -3.98 8.04 16.28
CA LYS A 594 -5.14 8.64 16.96
C LYS A 594 -6.38 8.41 16.10
N SER A 595 -7.10 7.32 16.34
CA SER A 595 -8.48 7.16 15.85
C SER A 595 -9.35 8.19 16.56
N VAL A 596 -9.61 9.33 15.91
CA VAL A 596 -10.51 10.34 16.44
C VAL A 596 -11.94 9.86 16.20
N THR A 597 -12.56 9.31 17.25
CA THR A 597 -14.01 9.48 17.42
C THR A 597 -14.28 10.96 17.33
N GLU A 598 -15.04 11.35 16.31
CA GLU A 598 -15.55 12.69 15.92
C GLU A 598 -15.64 13.73 17.07
N THR A 599 -14.49 14.09 17.60
CA THR A 599 -14.26 15.22 18.47
C THR A 599 -13.50 16.16 17.58
N GLN A 600 -14.13 17.30 17.25
CA GLN A 600 -13.62 18.26 16.26
C GLN A 600 -12.10 18.36 16.33
N LEU A 601 -11.44 17.81 15.32
CA LEU A 601 -9.99 17.83 15.20
C LEU A 601 -9.52 19.29 15.29
N LEU A 602 -8.52 19.53 16.12
CA LEU A 602 -7.90 20.84 16.21
C LEU A 602 -7.16 21.10 14.89
N LYS A 603 -7.71 21.96 14.03
CA LYS A 603 -7.05 22.38 12.79
C LYS A 603 -6.52 23.80 12.96
N ILE A 604 -5.36 24.10 12.38
CA ILE A 604 -4.76 25.45 12.41
C ILE A 604 -4.39 25.90 11.00
N TYR A 605 -4.74 27.14 10.64
CA TYR A 605 -4.45 27.69 9.31
C TYR A 605 -4.41 29.23 9.32
N PRO A 606 -3.68 29.90 8.41
CA PRO A 606 -2.73 29.29 7.48
C PRO A 606 -1.49 28.76 8.21
N ASN A 607 -0.83 27.76 7.63
CA ASN A 607 0.48 27.28 8.07
C ASN A 607 1.33 27.01 6.81
N PRO A 608 2.39 27.79 6.51
CA PRO A 608 3.00 28.83 7.36
C PRO A 608 2.11 30.06 7.62
N ALA A 609 2.20 30.62 8.82
CA ALA A 609 1.42 31.76 9.29
C ALA A 609 2.27 33.05 9.31
N LYS A 610 1.73 34.19 8.86
CA LYS A 610 2.47 35.48 8.86
C LYS A 610 2.24 36.35 10.09
N GLY A 611 1.01 36.43 10.58
CA GLY A 611 0.66 37.34 11.68
C GLY A 611 -0.57 36.93 12.49
N GLN A 612 -1.34 35.98 11.97
CA GLN A 612 -2.51 35.41 12.62
C GLN A 612 -2.58 33.92 12.34
N LEU A 613 -3.14 33.19 13.29
CA LEU A 613 -3.43 31.77 13.21
C LEU A 613 -4.91 31.57 13.51
N ILE A 614 -5.64 30.92 12.62
CA ILE A 614 -7.02 30.51 12.85
C ILE A 614 -6.97 29.10 13.40
N VAL A 615 -7.54 28.91 14.58
CA VAL A 615 -7.71 27.63 15.26
C VAL A 615 -9.17 27.23 15.14
N SER A 616 -9.45 26.08 14.53
CA SER A 616 -10.80 25.52 14.43
C SER A 616 -10.90 24.18 15.15
N GLY A 617 -12.10 23.84 15.61
CA GLY A 617 -12.37 22.59 16.32
C GLY A 617 -12.16 22.68 17.82
N ALA A 618 -12.07 23.88 18.39
CA ALA A 618 -11.90 24.08 19.82
C ALA A 618 -13.21 24.52 20.51
N ASN A 619 -13.39 24.06 21.75
CA ASN A 619 -14.58 24.26 22.55
C ASN A 619 -14.48 25.52 23.44
N PRO A 620 -15.62 26.08 23.89
CA PRO A 620 -15.62 27.12 24.91
C PRO A 620 -14.86 26.66 26.17
N ASN A 621 -13.99 27.53 26.70
CA ASN A 621 -13.10 27.30 27.83
C ASN A 621 -11.82 26.49 27.57
N ASP A 622 -11.61 25.97 26.36
CA ASP A 622 -10.31 25.40 26.00
C ASP A 622 -9.20 26.47 26.12
N LEU A 623 -8.01 26.01 26.51
CA LEU A 623 -6.80 26.81 26.55
C LEU A 623 -5.92 26.44 25.37
N ILE A 624 -5.55 27.43 24.57
CA ILE A 624 -4.53 27.29 23.53
C ILE A 624 -3.22 27.81 24.07
N GLU A 625 -2.18 27.01 24.00
CA GLU A 625 -0.84 27.35 24.47
C GLU A 625 0.15 27.17 23.33
N ILE A 626 0.98 28.18 23.04
CA ILE A 626 2.01 28.09 22.00
C ILE A 626 3.37 27.97 22.68
N PHE A 627 4.18 27.01 22.24
CA PHE A 627 5.52 26.73 22.71
C PHE A 627 6.53 26.90 21.58
N ASN A 628 7.76 27.30 21.92
CA ASN A 628 8.89 27.15 21.00
C ASN A 628 9.43 25.70 21.01
N LEU A 629 10.38 25.38 20.13
CA LEU A 629 11.00 24.05 20.05
C LEU A 629 11.80 23.66 21.30
N GLN A 630 12.14 24.61 22.16
CA GLN A 630 12.76 24.33 23.47
C GLN A 630 11.74 23.99 24.56
N GLY A 631 10.45 23.86 24.21
CA GLY A 631 9.36 23.58 25.15
C GLY A 631 8.99 24.78 26.05
N GLN A 632 9.51 25.98 25.74
CA GLN A 632 9.16 27.19 26.48
C GLN A 632 7.81 27.71 25.99
N LYS A 633 6.89 27.94 26.91
CA LYS A 633 5.57 28.50 26.63
C LYS A 633 5.71 29.99 26.30
N ILE A 634 5.27 30.38 25.11
CA ILE A 634 5.38 31.74 24.57
C ILE A 634 4.05 32.49 24.62
N LEU A 635 2.93 31.81 24.37
CA LEU A 635 1.61 32.44 24.32
C LEU A 635 0.56 31.53 24.95
N VAL A 636 -0.42 32.13 25.64
CA VAL A 636 -1.61 31.44 26.15
C VAL A 636 -2.84 32.23 25.73
N TYR A 637 -3.82 31.53 25.17
CA TYR A 637 -5.07 32.11 24.69
C TYR A 637 -6.24 31.28 25.18
N LYS A 638 -7.19 31.92 25.88
CA LYS A 638 -8.40 31.26 26.36
C LYS A 638 -9.54 31.44 25.36
N ILE A 639 -10.19 30.34 25.00
CA ILE A 639 -11.30 30.36 24.04
C ILE A 639 -12.59 30.76 24.76
N ALA A 640 -13.22 31.83 24.26
CA ALA A 640 -14.45 32.38 24.83
C ALA A 640 -15.71 31.78 24.20
N ASN A 641 -15.69 31.47 22.89
CA ASN A 641 -16.85 30.99 22.12
C ASN A 641 -16.48 29.75 21.30
N GLN A 642 -17.48 28.93 20.97
CA GLN A 642 -17.30 27.73 20.13
C GLN A 642 -17.03 28.12 18.68
N GLY A 643 -16.15 27.37 18.00
CA GLY A 643 -15.91 27.49 16.56
C GLY A 643 -14.50 27.94 16.17
N LYS A 644 -14.40 28.83 15.17
CA LYS A 644 -13.14 29.34 14.63
C LYS A 644 -12.63 30.51 15.49
N VAL A 645 -11.39 30.43 15.96
CA VAL A 645 -10.75 31.46 16.78
C VAL A 645 -9.52 31.98 16.06
N THR A 646 -9.42 33.31 15.90
CA THR A 646 -8.22 33.95 15.35
C THR A 646 -7.30 34.40 16.48
N ILE A 647 -6.07 33.89 16.48
CA ILE A 647 -5.01 34.22 17.43
C ILE A 647 -3.98 35.10 16.71
N SER A 648 -3.69 36.28 17.25
CA SER A 648 -2.58 37.12 16.77
C SER A 648 -1.25 36.50 17.19
N ILE A 649 -0.35 36.33 16.22
CA ILE A 649 1.01 35.80 16.41
C ILE A 649 2.08 36.77 15.89
N ASN A 650 1.74 38.04 15.72
CA ASN A 650 2.66 39.08 15.24
C ASN A 650 3.91 39.24 16.11
N ASP A 651 3.79 38.94 17.41
CA ASP A 651 4.89 39.06 18.37
C ASP A 651 5.81 37.82 18.39
N LEU A 652 5.46 36.76 17.64
CA LEU A 652 6.32 35.60 17.47
C LEU A 652 7.39 35.90 16.41
N LYS A 653 8.63 35.53 16.70
CA LYS A 653 9.73 35.56 15.73
C LYS A 653 9.47 34.50 14.64
N THR A 654 10.07 34.69 13.47
CA THR A 654 10.11 33.64 12.43
C THR A 654 10.70 32.35 12.99
N GLY A 655 10.03 31.22 12.76
CA GLY A 655 10.44 29.92 13.31
C GLY A 655 9.30 28.92 13.47
N THR A 656 9.62 27.74 13.98
CA THR A 656 8.66 26.65 14.24
C THR A 656 8.15 26.69 15.67
N TYR A 657 6.85 26.46 15.83
CA TYR A 657 6.15 26.48 17.10
C TYR A 657 5.23 25.26 17.25
N LEU A 658 4.98 24.87 18.50
CA LEU A 658 3.99 23.86 18.87
C LEU A 658 2.80 24.55 19.52
N LEU A 659 1.60 24.35 18.98
CA LEU A 659 0.35 24.77 19.58
C LEU A 659 -0.26 23.59 20.32
N ARG A 660 -0.59 23.78 21.59
CA ARG A 660 -1.29 22.80 22.44
C ARG A 660 -2.68 23.30 22.76
N ARG A 661 -3.71 22.49 22.51
CA ARG A 661 -5.03 22.67 23.14
C ARG A 661 -5.06 21.88 24.43
N VAL A 662 -5.45 22.53 25.52
CA VAL A 662 -5.72 21.93 26.82
C VAL A 662 -7.21 22.05 27.09
N SER A 663 -7.90 20.92 27.17
CA SER A 663 -9.29 20.81 27.61
C SER A 663 -9.39 19.91 28.85
N GLU A 664 -10.59 19.74 29.41
CA GLU A 664 -10.83 18.80 30.51
C GLU A 664 -10.64 17.32 30.10
N VAL A 665 -10.67 17.02 28.80
CA VAL A 665 -10.76 15.65 28.27
C VAL A 665 -9.63 15.31 27.28
N THR A 666 -8.99 16.31 26.68
CA THR A 666 -8.01 16.15 25.61
C THR A 666 -6.85 17.14 25.73
N ASN A 667 -5.64 16.65 25.41
CA ASN A 667 -4.48 17.48 25.09
C ASN A 667 -4.08 17.19 23.64
N ASP A 668 -4.21 18.18 22.76
CA ASP A 668 -3.81 18.04 21.37
C ASP A 668 -2.62 18.93 21.08
N PHE A 669 -1.70 18.45 20.24
CA PHE A 669 -0.57 19.23 19.76
C PHE A 669 -0.63 19.36 18.25
N VAL A 670 -0.39 20.57 17.74
CA VAL A 670 -0.30 20.85 16.32
C VAL A 670 0.88 21.79 16.07
N LYS A 671 1.75 21.43 15.14
CA LYS A 671 2.94 22.21 14.77
C LYS A 671 2.57 23.28 13.73
N PHE A 672 3.12 24.49 13.86
CA PHE A 672 3.06 25.50 12.79
C PHE A 672 4.36 26.27 12.63
N VAL A 673 4.52 26.90 11.46
CA VAL A 673 5.67 27.73 11.08
C VAL A 673 5.21 29.19 11.01
N LYS A 674 5.90 30.08 11.73
CA LYS A 674 5.76 31.53 11.62
C LYS A 674 6.76 32.04 10.58
N GLN A 675 6.28 32.76 9.56
CA GLN A 675 7.10 33.49 8.59
C GLN A 675 7.31 34.93 9.02
#